data_AF-A0A660U2M3-F1
#
_entry.id   AF-A0A660U2M3-F1
#
_cell.length_a   1.000
_cell.length_b   1.000
_cell.length_c   1.000
_cell.angle_alpha   90.00
_cell.angle_beta   90.00
_cell.angle_gamma   90.00
#
_symmetry.space_group_name_H-M   'P 1'
#
loop_
_entity.id
_entity.type
_entity.pdbx_description
1 polymer ?
#
loop_
_entity_poly.entity_id
_entity_poly.type
_entity_poly.pdbx_seq_one_letter_code
_entity_poly.pdbx_strand_id
1 'polypeptide(L)'
;VYDFSGNGNNGTVHGAVYNSSAGKFFGAFEFDGASSYIEIPDSDSLDITAGTIEVWLKADTLGLAWKPVITKEYACDTSPYALWIYDNKPVLALNSWDQSVSGNTPMETGKWYHVVATWNGSDIKIYLNGTLDVSESQLTTVFTNSEALRIGTAGPDCDYWFDGIIDEVVIYNRTLTAEEVLEHYNSVLTNATSANWTIGNISDGVYVWNCLAYDNYSQSNWSSQNYTFYIDSSTPPYISSIVLTPSSPDDIDPGITINITVNATDPSGVDTAIFQYRWESTSWKNITMNYLGSSLWNASFTVPYDGTYYYRVWSNDSLGHSDYSQIYNISVEWDYSWTASPETFGERFIFFGKNESIGVLVINNTGDYPLIFKLSSTFANTFFNMSEIELQPKEVAHVNITVTSPLDPGEYPVQIIINATTENAEPQERRINFTIISYWGGPYLTASIVKYETIVQQSTSGINYSVKVRNIGNETATGVWINWSLPEGWSVVSGNLTLFIGNLTNGSFAWNNITVSLSSNARAGVVYLYVYSGSSNNATANASIQVSVICSNTDGVCGAGCSYMNDDDCPIPSGGGGEITIVSGGGIKIVEYKMLLIAPKRIDVIRGKWKEIGIEVSNPVDGVILSSVKLKVSGHPQTLTRIYPESFNLSAGEKKMFYVNISVPEYMPYGKKELIFLAKADASFVSGKNITVITNSSRISMIVHSVWENLTQKLILDAHEAVEKMKKMGINTRKFENLVKKAEGYINESRYEEAKDVLEEVMEKHRKAELIESMLEDVEEGINIAKKYWISLPETETLYSLALSAFERGDLSRAEKRVKDALLVYATEGGIINVLIFIHRNWLLITFLLFLGTGIGYVAIRRVRIILIKIKLSMLRREEKIIENLIRKAQIERFKKMILSDEEYRNLISHYENRMVKIKRESIRLLSKLLSLIKKWDSITTLKEEKTRLENAIKSVQKEYFVLRRMNRSLYEKMVETLTMELNEIERRIE
;
A
#
# COMPACT_ATOMS: atom_id res chain seq x y z
N VAL A 1 -51.63 37.39 11.63
CA VAL A 1 -50.38 36.94 11.01
C VAL A 1 -49.77 35.87 11.89
N TYR A 2 -49.49 34.69 11.36
CA TYR A 2 -48.96 33.59 12.16
C TYR A 2 -47.43 33.67 12.24
N ASP A 3 -46.89 33.32 13.40
CA ASP A 3 -45.46 33.15 13.62
C ASP A 3 -45.02 31.73 13.23
N PHE A 4 -44.00 31.64 12.38
CA PHE A 4 -43.40 30.39 11.91
C PHE A 4 -42.10 30.02 12.64
N SER A 5 -41.60 30.86 13.55
CA SER A 5 -40.38 30.60 14.33
C SER A 5 -40.54 29.50 15.39
N GLY A 6 -41.80 29.15 15.74
CA GLY A 6 -42.12 28.20 16.81
C GLY A 6 -42.22 28.84 18.21
N ASN A 7 -42.02 30.16 18.33
CA ASN A 7 -42.12 30.88 19.62
C ASN A 7 -43.54 31.35 19.94
N GLY A 8 -44.46 31.33 18.97
CA GLY A 8 -45.87 31.67 19.17
C GLY A 8 -46.15 33.17 19.16
N ASN A 9 -45.25 33.99 18.60
CA ASN A 9 -45.34 35.44 18.52
C ASN A 9 -46.31 35.90 17.40
N ASN A 10 -47.55 35.42 17.42
CA ASN A 10 -48.53 35.75 16.38
C ASN A 10 -48.89 37.25 16.39
N GLY A 11 -48.94 37.87 15.21
CA GLY A 11 -49.29 39.28 15.05
C GLY A 11 -50.77 39.53 14.77
N THR A 12 -51.31 40.61 15.33
CA THR A 12 -52.64 41.15 15.07
C THR A 12 -52.56 42.25 14.01
N VAL A 13 -53.41 42.18 12.98
CA VAL A 13 -53.41 43.14 11.86
C VAL A 13 -54.37 44.29 12.16
N HIS A 14 -53.89 45.53 12.01
CA HIS A 14 -54.67 46.75 12.16
C HIS A 14 -54.60 47.56 10.85
N GLY A 15 -55.65 47.55 10.03
CA GLY A 15 -55.72 48.35 8.79
C GLY A 15 -54.91 47.80 7.60
N ALA A 16 -53.75 47.18 7.83
CA ALA A 16 -52.90 46.65 6.76
C ALA A 16 -53.61 45.56 5.95
N VAL A 17 -53.45 45.60 4.62
CA VAL A 17 -54.18 44.72 3.70
C VAL A 17 -53.25 43.63 3.20
N TYR A 18 -53.65 42.37 3.35
CA TYR A 18 -52.92 41.26 2.74
C TYR A 18 -53.13 41.23 1.23
N ASN A 19 -52.04 41.34 0.47
CA ASN A 19 -52.02 41.29 -0.98
C ASN A 19 -51.32 40.02 -1.46
N SER A 20 -52.12 39.01 -1.80
CA SER A 20 -51.63 37.70 -2.25
C SER A 20 -50.86 37.73 -3.58
N SER A 21 -50.87 38.85 -4.30
CA SER A 21 -50.27 38.99 -5.64
C SER A 21 -49.14 40.02 -5.73
N ALA A 22 -48.95 40.86 -4.72
CA ALA A 22 -47.99 41.97 -4.74
C ALA A 22 -46.81 41.81 -3.78
N GLY A 23 -46.60 40.62 -3.20
CA GLY A 23 -45.42 40.31 -2.39
C GLY A 23 -44.16 40.04 -3.22
N LYS A 24 -43.01 40.09 -2.56
CA LYS A 24 -41.76 39.60 -3.13
C LYS A 24 -41.85 38.08 -3.29
N PHE A 25 -42.49 37.41 -2.33
CA PHE A 25 -42.77 35.97 -2.34
C PHE A 25 -44.19 35.67 -1.85
N PHE A 26 -45.00 34.97 -2.65
CA PHE A 26 -46.34 34.42 -2.33
C PHE A 26 -47.42 35.32 -1.68
N GLY A 27 -47.14 36.60 -1.41
CA GLY A 27 -48.07 37.59 -0.91
C GLY A 27 -47.54 38.33 0.32
N ALA A 28 -47.81 39.63 0.39
CA ALA A 28 -47.26 40.53 1.42
C ALA A 28 -48.35 41.40 2.04
N PHE A 29 -48.02 42.15 3.10
CA PHE A 29 -48.93 43.16 3.65
C PHE A 29 -48.61 44.54 3.07
N GLU A 30 -49.67 45.25 2.68
CA GLU A 30 -49.66 46.61 2.17
C GLU A 30 -50.13 47.58 3.26
N PHE A 31 -49.36 48.65 3.46
CA PHE A 31 -49.53 49.65 4.50
C PHE A 31 -49.84 51.00 3.85
N ASP A 32 -50.82 51.72 4.39
CA ASP A 32 -51.45 52.91 3.79
C ASP A 32 -50.74 54.24 4.07
N GLY A 33 -49.66 54.24 4.85
CA GLY A 33 -48.95 55.46 5.24
C GLY A 33 -49.71 56.36 6.22
N ALA A 34 -50.80 55.90 6.84
CA ALA A 34 -51.64 56.73 7.70
C ALA A 34 -52.20 56.06 8.96
N SER A 35 -52.53 54.77 8.91
CA SER A 35 -53.19 54.07 10.04
C SER A 35 -52.90 52.58 10.14
N SER A 36 -52.25 52.01 9.13
CA SER A 36 -52.06 50.56 9.00
C SER A 36 -50.79 50.08 9.71
N TYR A 37 -50.91 49.00 10.49
CA TYR A 37 -49.78 48.33 11.15
C TYR A 37 -50.09 46.87 11.54
N ILE A 38 -49.07 46.13 11.96
CA ILE A 38 -49.21 44.81 12.59
C ILE A 38 -48.59 44.87 13.98
N GLU A 39 -49.30 44.39 14.99
CA GLU A 39 -48.83 44.36 16.38
C GLU A 39 -48.56 42.93 16.85
N ILE A 40 -47.36 42.70 17.35
CA ILE A 40 -46.91 41.45 17.94
C ILE A 40 -46.78 41.66 19.46
N PRO A 41 -47.55 40.93 20.29
CA PRO A 41 -47.46 41.05 21.75
C PRO A 41 -46.04 40.80 22.28
N ASP A 42 -45.73 41.45 23.40
CA ASP A 42 -44.45 41.28 24.09
C ASP A 42 -44.21 39.81 24.52
N SER A 43 -42.95 39.40 24.49
CA SER A 43 -42.50 38.03 24.75
C SER A 43 -41.01 38.01 25.06
N ASP A 44 -40.57 37.14 25.99
CA ASP A 44 -39.16 36.94 26.34
C ASP A 44 -38.28 36.62 25.12
N SER A 45 -38.86 36.03 24.06
CA SER A 45 -38.14 35.74 22.81
C SER A 45 -37.81 36.98 21.97
N LEU A 46 -38.45 38.12 22.25
CA LEU A 46 -38.24 39.41 21.58
C LEU A 46 -37.29 40.33 22.37
N ASP A 47 -36.79 39.89 23.53
CA ASP A 47 -35.82 40.56 24.37
C ASP A 47 -34.38 40.32 23.89
N ILE A 48 -34.05 40.94 22.75
CA ILE A 48 -32.85 40.63 21.97
C ILE A 48 -31.72 41.60 22.29
N THR A 49 -30.64 41.10 22.90
CA THR A 49 -29.45 41.89 23.25
C THR A 49 -28.38 41.91 22.15
N ALA A 50 -28.32 40.86 21.33
CA ALA A 50 -27.57 40.72 20.09
C ALA A 50 -28.44 39.98 19.08
N GLY A 51 -28.56 40.48 17.85
CA GLY A 51 -29.57 39.98 16.94
C GLY A 51 -29.46 40.44 15.50
N THR A 52 -30.47 40.04 14.72
CA THR A 52 -30.64 40.42 13.32
C THR A 52 -32.11 40.71 13.03
N ILE A 53 -32.37 41.78 12.30
CA ILE A 53 -33.67 42.06 11.67
C ILE A 53 -33.47 41.92 10.17
N GLU A 54 -34.29 41.09 9.54
CA GLU A 54 -34.29 40.82 8.09
C GLU A 54 -35.69 41.05 7.53
N VAL A 55 -35.76 41.75 6.40
CA VAL A 55 -37.03 42.11 5.77
C VAL A 55 -36.88 42.37 4.28
N TRP A 56 -37.89 42.00 3.50
CA TRP A 56 -38.10 42.53 2.16
C TRP A 56 -39.10 43.68 2.22
N LEU A 57 -38.75 44.82 1.65
CA LEU A 57 -39.64 45.98 1.61
C LEU A 57 -39.65 46.67 0.26
N LYS A 58 -40.77 47.32 -0.04
CA LYS A 58 -40.98 48.17 -1.21
C LYS A 58 -41.78 49.39 -0.77
N ALA A 59 -41.09 50.50 -0.52
CA ALA A 59 -41.71 51.74 -0.06
C ALA A 59 -42.30 52.53 -1.25
N ASP A 60 -43.53 53.02 -1.07
CA ASP A 60 -44.21 53.88 -2.05
C ASP A 60 -43.90 55.37 -1.82
N THR A 61 -43.61 55.75 -0.57
CA THR A 61 -43.05 57.06 -0.24
C THR A 61 -41.71 56.96 0.49
N LEU A 62 -40.74 57.75 0.02
CA LEU A 62 -39.41 57.93 0.62
C LEU A 62 -39.10 59.43 0.69
N GLY A 63 -38.18 59.84 1.55
CA GLY A 63 -37.72 61.22 1.67
C GLY A 63 -37.07 61.51 3.03
N LEU A 64 -37.16 62.78 3.46
CA LEU A 64 -36.63 63.25 4.75
C LEU A 64 -37.58 62.97 5.94
N ALA A 65 -38.70 62.28 5.73
CA ALA A 65 -39.58 61.86 6.81
C ALA A 65 -39.13 60.47 7.32
N TRP A 66 -39.18 60.27 8.63
CA TRP A 66 -38.90 58.98 9.26
C TRP A 66 -40.03 57.99 8.97
N LYS A 67 -39.68 56.80 8.47
CA LYS A 67 -40.63 55.73 8.13
C LYS A 67 -40.29 54.46 8.92
N PRO A 68 -41.14 54.03 9.87
CA PRO A 68 -40.86 52.87 10.71
C PRO A 68 -41.10 51.58 9.91
N VAL A 69 -40.12 50.67 9.87
CA VAL A 69 -40.30 49.35 9.24
C VAL A 69 -40.70 48.34 10.30
N ILE A 70 -39.86 48.18 11.33
CA ILE A 70 -40.07 47.29 12.48
C ILE A 70 -39.57 48.02 13.73
N THR A 71 -40.39 48.17 14.76
CA THR A 71 -40.01 48.86 16.00
C THR A 71 -40.48 48.10 17.23
N LYS A 72 -39.65 48.04 18.28
CA LYS A 72 -40.07 47.65 19.64
C LYS A 72 -40.01 48.90 20.49
N GLU A 73 -41.04 49.74 20.43
CA GLU A 73 -40.94 51.13 20.89
C GLU A 73 -42.08 51.54 21.82
N TYR A 74 -41.72 52.33 22.84
CA TYR A 74 -42.62 53.00 23.77
C TYR A 74 -42.67 54.50 23.45
N ALA A 75 -43.89 55.04 23.35
CA ALA A 75 -44.16 56.48 23.29
C ALA A 75 -43.34 57.28 22.25
N CYS A 76 -43.05 56.68 21.10
CA CYS A 76 -42.37 57.31 19.96
C CYS A 76 -40.93 57.78 20.19
N ASP A 77 -40.26 57.28 21.25
CA ASP A 77 -38.89 57.71 21.58
C ASP A 77 -38.03 56.62 22.23
N THR A 78 -38.64 55.70 22.99
CA THR A 78 -37.88 54.69 23.75
C THR A 78 -37.95 53.32 23.09
N SER A 79 -36.87 52.90 22.42
CA SER A 79 -36.81 51.60 21.73
C SER A 79 -35.50 50.84 22.00
N PRO A 80 -35.56 49.59 22.50
CA PRO A 80 -34.44 48.65 22.45
C PRO A 80 -33.78 48.56 21.07
N TYR A 81 -34.59 48.26 20.06
CA TYR A 81 -34.18 48.16 18.67
C TYR A 81 -35.32 48.59 17.75
N ALA A 82 -34.95 49.24 16.66
CA ALA A 82 -35.88 49.64 15.62
C ALA A 82 -35.17 49.76 14.27
N LEU A 83 -35.81 49.29 13.21
CA LEU A 83 -35.41 49.48 11.83
C LEU A 83 -36.32 50.51 11.18
N TRP A 84 -35.71 51.59 10.69
CA TRP A 84 -36.37 52.74 10.08
C TRP A 84 -35.82 53.01 8.68
N ILE A 85 -36.51 53.88 7.95
CA ILE A 85 -35.99 54.51 6.73
C ILE A 85 -35.99 56.03 6.93
N TYR A 86 -34.85 56.67 6.65
CA TYR A 86 -34.68 58.12 6.68
C TYR A 86 -33.68 58.56 5.60
N ASP A 87 -33.96 59.68 4.94
CA ASP A 87 -33.18 60.18 3.78
C ASP A 87 -32.99 59.09 2.71
N ASN A 88 -34.05 58.31 2.49
CA ASN A 88 -34.09 57.16 1.59
C ASN A 88 -33.18 55.98 2.00
N LYS A 89 -32.59 55.94 3.19
CA LYS A 89 -31.66 54.87 3.61
C LYS A 89 -32.19 54.07 4.80
N PRO A 90 -31.89 52.77 4.89
CA PRO A 90 -32.20 52.00 6.10
C PRO A 90 -31.38 52.53 7.28
N VAL A 91 -32.01 52.62 8.45
CA VAL A 91 -31.38 53.06 9.70
C VAL A 91 -31.73 52.05 10.78
N LEU A 92 -30.71 51.42 11.36
CA LEU A 92 -30.89 50.66 12.60
C LEU A 92 -30.66 51.61 13.77
N ALA A 93 -31.66 51.74 14.65
CA ALA A 93 -31.57 52.47 15.89
C ALA A 93 -31.64 51.49 17.06
N LEU A 94 -30.65 51.55 17.95
CA LEU A 94 -30.58 50.79 19.18
C LEU A 94 -30.58 51.75 20.38
N ASN A 95 -31.10 51.29 21.51
CA ASN A 95 -31.06 51.99 22.78
C ASN A 95 -31.58 53.44 22.72
N SER A 96 -32.84 53.62 22.31
CA SER A 96 -33.48 54.94 22.22
C SER A 96 -32.67 55.93 21.37
N TRP A 97 -32.19 55.47 20.21
CA TRP A 97 -31.41 56.26 19.24
C TRP A 97 -29.97 56.62 19.65
N ASP A 98 -29.52 56.28 20.87
CA ASP A 98 -28.14 56.52 21.33
C ASP A 98 -27.10 55.85 20.43
N GLN A 99 -27.48 54.73 19.81
CA GLN A 99 -26.65 53.93 18.91
C GLN A 99 -27.42 53.72 17.62
N SER A 100 -27.25 54.62 16.65
CA SER A 100 -27.91 54.53 15.35
C SER A 100 -26.89 54.51 14.22
N VAL A 101 -27.11 53.61 13.26
CA VAL A 101 -26.29 53.45 12.06
C VAL A 101 -27.20 53.59 10.85
N SER A 102 -26.84 54.49 9.95
CA SER A 102 -27.50 54.68 8.66
C SER A 102 -26.72 53.97 7.57
N GLY A 103 -27.43 53.32 6.64
CA GLY A 103 -26.85 52.79 5.43
C GLY A 103 -26.17 53.88 4.59
N ASN A 104 -25.36 53.45 3.62
CA ASN A 104 -24.72 54.34 2.67
C ASN A 104 -25.57 54.55 1.42
N THR A 105 -26.26 53.50 0.97
CA THR A 105 -26.95 53.46 -0.32
C THR A 105 -28.41 53.94 -0.20
N PRO A 106 -28.82 55.00 -0.93
CA PRO A 106 -30.22 55.44 -0.98
C PRO A 106 -31.09 54.46 -1.80
N MET A 107 -32.28 54.20 -1.30
CA MET A 107 -33.34 53.40 -1.92
C MET A 107 -34.20 54.27 -2.84
N GLU A 108 -34.80 53.66 -3.84
CA GLU A 108 -35.76 54.30 -4.75
C GLU A 108 -37.19 53.82 -4.47
N THR A 109 -38.17 54.70 -4.65
CA THR A 109 -39.58 54.35 -4.46
C THR A 109 -40.03 53.28 -5.45
N GLY A 110 -40.92 52.40 -5.01
CA GLY A 110 -41.48 51.34 -5.85
C GLY A 110 -40.50 50.23 -6.24
N LYS A 111 -39.30 50.15 -5.65
CA LYS A 111 -38.35 49.04 -5.84
C LYS A 111 -38.29 48.13 -4.60
N TRP A 112 -38.07 46.84 -4.84
CA TRP A 112 -37.84 45.86 -3.78
C TRP A 112 -36.40 45.96 -3.27
N TYR A 113 -36.27 46.03 -1.95
CA TYR A 113 -35.00 45.93 -1.25
C TYR A 113 -35.08 44.84 -0.20
N HIS A 114 -34.02 44.05 -0.12
CA HIS A 114 -33.75 43.17 1.01
C HIS A 114 -32.84 43.89 1.98
N VAL A 115 -33.35 44.16 3.18
CA VAL A 115 -32.63 44.91 4.22
C VAL A 115 -32.37 43.96 5.37
N VAL A 116 -31.09 43.82 5.73
CA VAL A 116 -30.69 43.04 6.91
C VAL A 116 -29.82 43.90 7.82
N ALA A 117 -30.24 44.07 9.06
CA ALA A 117 -29.51 44.82 10.07
C ALA A 117 -29.11 43.91 11.22
N THR A 118 -27.81 43.84 11.52
CA THR A 118 -27.24 42.92 12.52
C THR A 118 -26.49 43.69 13.61
N TRP A 119 -26.57 43.24 14.85
CA TRP A 119 -25.76 43.75 15.97
C TRP A 119 -25.30 42.61 16.88
N ASN A 120 -24.10 42.70 17.41
CA ASN A 120 -23.47 41.66 18.25
C ASN A 120 -22.88 42.19 19.57
N GLY A 121 -23.15 43.45 19.89
CA GLY A 121 -22.60 44.15 21.05
C GLY A 121 -21.23 44.82 20.83
N SER A 122 -20.55 44.58 19.71
CA SER A 122 -19.33 45.27 19.29
C SER A 122 -19.46 46.03 17.98
N ASP A 123 -20.32 45.55 17.08
CA ASP A 123 -20.48 46.07 15.73
C ASP A 123 -21.95 46.09 15.34
N ILE A 124 -22.33 47.13 14.59
CA ILE A 124 -23.61 47.23 13.91
C ILE A 124 -23.32 47.20 12.41
N LYS A 125 -24.06 46.36 11.68
CA LYS A 125 -23.94 46.23 10.23
C LYS A 125 -25.30 46.30 9.57
N ILE A 126 -25.36 46.94 8.41
CA ILE A 126 -26.54 46.90 7.55
C ILE A 126 -26.10 46.37 6.18
N TYR A 127 -26.89 45.43 5.68
CA TYR A 127 -26.76 44.83 4.36
C TYR A 127 -27.96 45.25 3.52
N LEU A 128 -27.70 45.54 2.25
CA LEU A 128 -28.70 45.85 1.26
C LEU A 128 -28.54 44.89 0.08
N ASN A 129 -29.61 44.17 -0.27
CA ASN A 129 -29.64 43.19 -1.36
C ASN A 129 -28.51 42.15 -1.28
N GLY A 130 -28.32 41.56 -0.10
CA GLY A 130 -27.30 40.52 0.15
C GLY A 130 -25.86 41.04 0.28
N THR A 131 -25.61 42.35 0.15
CA THR A 131 -24.27 42.94 0.20
C THR A 131 -24.12 43.88 1.40
N LEU A 132 -22.93 43.90 2.03
CA LEU A 132 -22.65 44.79 3.16
C LEU A 132 -22.66 46.25 2.69
N ASP A 133 -23.57 47.07 3.22
CA ASP A 133 -23.70 48.48 2.88
C ASP A 133 -22.94 49.39 3.88
N VAL A 134 -22.97 49.05 5.17
CA VAL A 134 -22.21 49.76 6.22
C VAL A 134 -21.86 48.82 7.38
N SER A 135 -20.72 49.10 8.02
CA SER A 135 -20.27 48.45 9.26
C SER A 135 -19.65 49.50 10.17
N GLU A 136 -20.18 49.64 11.37
CA GLU A 136 -19.69 50.57 12.39
C GLU A 136 -19.40 49.82 13.69
N SER A 137 -18.18 49.98 14.20
CA SER A 137 -17.79 49.38 15.48
C SER A 137 -18.29 50.26 16.62
N GLN A 138 -19.29 49.75 17.34
CA GLN A 138 -19.94 50.43 18.45
C GLN A 138 -20.20 49.41 19.57
N LEU A 139 -19.62 49.66 20.75
CA LEU A 139 -19.94 48.88 21.93
C LEU A 139 -21.39 49.16 22.32
N THR A 140 -22.24 48.16 22.21
CA THR A 140 -23.69 48.28 22.45
C THR A 140 -24.15 47.20 23.42
N THR A 141 -24.90 47.59 24.45
CA THR A 141 -25.65 46.67 25.28
C THR A 141 -27.10 47.05 25.12
N VAL A 142 -27.85 46.31 24.31
CA VAL A 142 -29.25 46.64 24.05
C VAL A 142 -30.10 46.34 25.28
N PHE A 143 -30.83 47.33 25.80
CA PHE A 143 -31.76 47.14 26.90
C PHE A 143 -33.03 46.43 26.42
N THR A 144 -33.84 45.88 27.32
CA THR A 144 -35.12 45.25 26.98
C THR A 144 -36.29 46.05 27.55
N ASN A 145 -37.48 45.90 26.97
CA ASN A 145 -38.71 46.51 27.46
C ASN A 145 -39.90 45.57 27.26
N SER A 146 -41.00 45.83 27.96
CA SER A 146 -42.22 45.02 27.86
C SER A 146 -43.22 45.54 26.83
N GLU A 147 -42.72 46.25 25.80
CA GLU A 147 -43.57 46.81 24.75
C GLU A 147 -43.79 45.84 23.61
N ALA A 148 -44.95 45.97 22.96
CA ALA A 148 -45.24 45.23 21.74
C ALA A 148 -44.26 45.60 20.62
N LEU A 149 -43.89 44.60 19.82
CA LEU A 149 -43.18 44.81 18.56
C LEU A 149 -44.21 45.17 17.49
N ARG A 150 -43.93 46.20 16.69
CA ARG A 150 -44.82 46.69 15.64
C ARG A 150 -44.13 46.69 14.29
N ILE A 151 -44.90 46.37 13.25
CA ILE A 151 -44.48 46.46 11.85
C ILE A 151 -45.31 47.56 11.20
N GLY A 152 -44.65 48.53 10.56
CA GLY A 152 -45.28 49.62 9.83
C GLY A 152 -45.64 50.88 10.65
N THR A 153 -45.41 50.88 11.96
CA THR A 153 -45.60 52.07 12.82
C THR A 153 -44.65 52.06 14.02
N ALA A 154 -44.33 53.23 14.57
CA ALA A 154 -43.66 53.38 15.88
C ALA A 154 -44.63 53.23 17.06
N GLY A 155 -45.93 53.38 16.80
CA GLY A 155 -47.00 53.30 17.78
C GLY A 155 -48.26 53.99 17.25
N PRO A 156 -49.47 53.55 17.64
CA PRO A 156 -50.72 54.09 17.09
C PRO A 156 -50.96 55.56 17.45
N ASP A 157 -50.34 56.05 18.52
CA ASP A 157 -50.37 57.46 18.94
C ASP A 157 -49.21 58.28 18.35
N CYS A 158 -48.35 57.66 17.53
CA CYS A 158 -47.23 58.30 16.86
C CYS A 158 -47.60 58.68 15.43
N ASP A 159 -47.23 59.88 14.98
CA ASP A 159 -47.48 60.33 13.60
C ASP A 159 -46.42 59.78 12.61
N TYR A 160 -46.12 58.48 12.71
CA TYR A 160 -45.11 57.77 11.93
C TYR A 160 -45.67 56.47 11.34
N TRP A 161 -45.78 56.44 10.01
CA TRP A 161 -46.43 55.36 9.29
C TRP A 161 -45.62 54.95 8.07
N PHE A 162 -45.46 53.64 7.89
CA PHE A 162 -44.92 53.05 6.67
C PHE A 162 -45.97 53.09 5.56
N ASP A 163 -45.50 53.39 4.36
CA ASP A 163 -46.33 53.49 3.15
C ASP A 163 -45.69 52.64 2.06
N GLY A 164 -46.34 51.53 1.72
CA GLY A 164 -45.84 50.53 0.79
C GLY A 164 -46.02 49.10 1.30
N ILE A 165 -45.15 48.20 0.84
CA ILE A 165 -45.30 46.75 1.03
C ILE A 165 -44.13 46.20 1.86
N ILE A 166 -44.44 45.37 2.85
CA ILE A 166 -43.46 44.63 3.66
C ILE A 166 -43.74 43.13 3.55
N ASP A 167 -42.68 42.35 3.33
CA ASP A 167 -42.70 40.90 3.12
C ASP A 167 -41.54 40.21 3.84
N GLU A 168 -41.68 38.91 4.11
CA GLU A 168 -40.65 38.03 4.71
C GLU A 168 -39.90 38.66 5.90
N VAL A 169 -40.64 39.09 6.93
CA VAL A 169 -40.05 39.63 8.16
C VAL A 169 -39.51 38.50 9.02
N VAL A 170 -38.22 38.54 9.33
CA VAL A 170 -37.55 37.58 10.22
C VAL A 170 -36.70 38.31 11.25
N ILE A 171 -36.77 37.84 12.50
CA ILE A 171 -35.95 38.35 13.59
C ILE A 171 -35.19 37.19 14.21
N TYR A 172 -33.87 37.36 14.33
CA TYR A 172 -32.97 36.38 14.94
C TYR A 172 -32.43 36.93 16.26
N ASN A 173 -32.36 36.07 17.27
CA ASN A 173 -31.64 36.34 18.53
C ASN A 173 -30.11 36.11 18.41
N ARG A 174 -29.60 36.13 17.19
CA ARG A 174 -28.18 36.02 16.84
C ARG A 174 -27.86 36.92 15.66
N THR A 175 -26.60 37.23 15.52
CA THR A 175 -26.05 37.95 14.37
C THR A 175 -25.90 36.96 13.20
N LEU A 176 -26.48 37.26 12.04
CA LEU A 176 -26.25 36.49 10.81
C LEU A 176 -24.86 36.80 10.23
N THR A 177 -24.24 35.82 9.58
CA THR A 177 -23.00 36.05 8.80
C THR A 177 -23.30 36.66 7.44
N ALA A 178 -22.27 37.21 6.77
CA ALA A 178 -22.43 37.78 5.44
C ALA A 178 -22.87 36.72 4.41
N GLU A 179 -22.42 35.48 4.58
CA GLU A 179 -22.77 34.34 3.74
C GLU A 179 -24.24 33.95 3.92
N GLU A 180 -24.73 33.88 5.16
CA GLU A 180 -26.15 33.61 5.46
C GLU A 180 -27.06 34.70 4.85
N VAL A 181 -26.67 35.97 5.00
CA VAL A 181 -27.40 37.11 4.42
C VAL A 181 -27.45 37.01 2.89
N LEU A 182 -26.33 36.66 2.26
CA LEU A 182 -26.26 36.48 0.81
C LEU A 182 -27.08 35.27 0.34
N GLU A 183 -27.08 34.18 1.10
CA GLU A 183 -27.89 33.01 0.83
C GLU A 183 -29.38 33.34 0.90
N HIS A 184 -29.84 34.02 1.96
CA HIS A 184 -31.23 34.41 2.10
C HIS A 184 -31.68 35.36 0.98
N TYR A 185 -30.84 36.32 0.58
CA TYR A 185 -31.12 37.22 -0.54
C TYR A 185 -31.29 36.46 -1.87
N ASN A 186 -30.43 35.46 -2.12
CA ASN A 186 -30.47 34.65 -3.33
C ASN A 186 -31.55 33.57 -3.30
N SER A 187 -32.08 33.24 -2.13
CA SER A 187 -33.18 32.30 -1.98
C SER A 187 -34.46 32.86 -2.60
N VAL A 188 -34.73 32.49 -3.86
CA VAL A 188 -36.02 32.75 -4.50
C VAL A 188 -36.97 31.61 -4.10
N LEU A 189 -37.75 31.79 -3.04
CA LEU A 189 -38.85 30.87 -2.75
C LEU A 189 -39.92 31.03 -3.86
N THR A 190 -39.90 30.15 -4.85
CA THR A 190 -40.91 30.06 -5.92
C THR A 190 -41.65 28.72 -5.81
N ASN A 191 -42.96 28.75 -6.05
CA ASN A 191 -43.96 27.74 -5.69
C ASN A 191 -43.40 26.32 -5.52
N ALA A 192 -43.16 25.90 -4.28
CA ALA A 192 -42.85 24.51 -4.01
C ALA A 192 -44.16 23.71 -4.14
N THR A 193 -44.44 23.18 -5.33
CA THR A 193 -44.82 21.76 -5.32
C THR A 193 -43.59 21.03 -4.81
N SER A 194 -43.51 20.79 -3.50
CA SER A 194 -42.48 19.95 -2.93
C SER A 194 -42.71 18.54 -3.46
N ALA A 195 -41.90 18.17 -4.44
CA ALA A 195 -41.85 16.82 -4.92
C ALA A 195 -40.86 16.07 -4.02
N ASN A 196 -41.37 15.47 -2.94
CA ASN A 196 -40.54 14.66 -2.05
C ASN A 196 -40.27 13.31 -2.71
N TRP A 197 -39.04 13.10 -3.15
CA TRP A 197 -38.61 11.85 -3.76
C TRP A 197 -37.67 11.16 -2.78
N THR A 198 -38.07 10.00 -2.27
CA THR A 198 -37.22 9.14 -1.46
C THR A 198 -36.53 8.13 -2.37
N ILE A 199 -35.21 8.27 -2.49
CA ILE A 199 -34.36 7.30 -3.18
C ILE A 199 -33.60 6.53 -2.11
N GLY A 200 -33.83 5.22 -2.04
CA GLY A 200 -33.09 4.33 -1.14
C GLY A 200 -31.87 3.72 -1.81
N ASN A 201 -30.86 3.32 -1.02
CA ASN A 201 -29.64 2.64 -1.48
C ASN A 201 -28.82 3.42 -2.51
N ILE A 202 -28.70 4.74 -2.34
CA ILE A 202 -27.77 5.52 -3.15
C ILE A 202 -26.34 5.26 -2.65
N SER A 203 -25.42 4.92 -3.57
CA SER A 203 -24.00 4.74 -3.26
C SER A 203 -23.30 6.08 -3.10
N ASP A 204 -22.12 6.11 -2.47
CA ASP A 204 -21.31 7.32 -2.43
C ASP A 204 -20.95 7.79 -3.86
N GLY A 205 -20.99 9.10 -4.10
CA GLY A 205 -20.72 9.68 -5.42
C GLY A 205 -21.36 11.04 -5.70
N VAL A 206 -21.08 11.56 -6.90
CA VAL A 206 -21.63 12.82 -7.42
C VAL A 206 -22.92 12.53 -8.19
N TYR A 207 -24.02 13.10 -7.74
CA TYR A 207 -25.33 12.93 -8.38
C TYR A 207 -25.74 14.23 -9.04
N VAL A 208 -26.08 14.13 -10.32
CA VAL A 208 -26.62 15.24 -11.11
C VAL A 208 -28.10 15.01 -11.30
N TRP A 209 -28.91 16.02 -10.99
CA TRP A 209 -30.35 15.99 -11.22
C TRP A 209 -30.80 17.22 -11.99
N ASN A 210 -31.89 17.05 -12.74
CA ASN A 210 -32.56 18.11 -13.47
C ASN A 210 -34.07 17.83 -13.41
N CYS A 211 -34.89 18.87 -13.50
CA CYS A 211 -36.34 18.80 -13.44
C CYS A 211 -36.92 19.08 -14.83
N LEU A 212 -37.86 18.23 -15.28
CA LEU A 212 -38.68 18.45 -16.47
C LEU A 212 -40.08 18.83 -16.01
N ALA A 213 -40.52 20.04 -16.32
CA ALA A 213 -41.86 20.50 -15.99
C ALA A 213 -42.78 20.36 -17.20
N TYR A 214 -44.04 19.98 -16.96
CA TYR A 214 -45.11 20.01 -17.96
C TYR A 214 -46.11 21.12 -17.63
N ASP A 215 -46.61 21.82 -18.64
CA ASP A 215 -47.76 22.69 -18.48
C ASP A 215 -49.10 21.92 -18.59
N ASN A 216 -50.21 22.61 -18.33
CA ASN A 216 -51.56 22.03 -18.43
C ASN A 216 -51.96 21.60 -19.86
N TYR A 217 -51.11 21.87 -20.86
CA TYR A 217 -51.29 21.51 -22.27
C TYR A 217 -50.28 20.45 -22.73
N SER A 218 -49.63 19.75 -21.78
CA SER A 218 -48.67 18.68 -22.04
C SER A 218 -47.37 19.13 -22.73
N GLN A 219 -47.08 20.42 -22.76
CA GLN A 219 -45.80 20.93 -23.25
C GLN A 219 -44.79 20.88 -22.12
N SER A 220 -43.54 20.54 -22.42
CA SER A 220 -42.52 20.33 -21.41
C SER A 220 -41.26 21.15 -21.64
N ASN A 221 -40.62 21.59 -20.57
CA ASN A 221 -39.30 22.20 -20.63
C ASN A 221 -38.42 21.76 -19.44
N TRP A 222 -37.14 21.52 -19.71
CA TRP A 222 -36.15 21.20 -18.67
C TRP A 222 -35.75 22.47 -17.92
N SER A 223 -35.28 22.32 -16.68
CA SER A 223 -34.59 23.42 -15.99
C SER A 223 -33.40 23.89 -16.84
N SER A 224 -33.15 25.20 -16.82
CA SER A 224 -32.02 25.83 -17.50
C SER A 224 -30.67 25.43 -16.92
N GLN A 225 -30.65 24.83 -15.72
CA GLN A 225 -29.45 24.39 -15.02
C GLN A 225 -29.61 22.97 -14.48
N ASN A 226 -28.53 22.20 -14.53
CA ASN A 226 -28.40 20.95 -13.81
C ASN A 226 -27.95 21.25 -12.38
N TYR A 227 -28.51 20.53 -11.43
CA TYR A 227 -28.15 20.62 -10.02
C TYR A 227 -27.31 19.41 -9.63
N THR A 228 -26.34 19.60 -8.75
CA THR A 228 -25.46 18.53 -8.27
C THR A 228 -25.53 18.42 -6.76
N PHE A 229 -25.60 17.21 -6.23
CA PHE A 229 -25.38 16.94 -4.82
C PHE A 229 -24.44 15.75 -4.65
N TYR A 230 -23.80 15.69 -3.50
CA TYR A 230 -22.82 14.66 -3.17
C TYR A 230 -23.42 13.80 -2.07
N ILE A 231 -23.29 12.48 -2.23
CA ILE A 231 -23.52 11.55 -1.14
C ILE A 231 -22.16 11.01 -0.76
N ASP A 232 -21.79 11.29 0.48
CA ASP A 232 -20.62 10.72 1.12
C ASP A 232 -21.03 10.25 2.51
N SER A 233 -21.34 8.97 2.60
CA SER A 233 -21.75 8.31 3.84
C SER A 233 -20.62 7.58 4.53
N SER A 234 -19.48 7.40 3.85
CA SER A 234 -18.38 6.58 4.36
C SER A 234 -17.06 6.70 3.61
N THR A 235 -16.95 7.50 2.55
CA THR A 235 -15.72 7.60 1.78
C THR A 235 -14.80 8.63 2.40
N PRO A 236 -13.60 8.24 2.87
CA PRO A 236 -12.61 9.21 3.30
C PRO A 236 -11.88 9.83 2.09
N PRO A 237 -11.20 10.98 2.27
CA PRO A 237 -10.42 11.61 1.22
C PRO A 237 -9.38 10.70 0.60
N TYR A 238 -9.33 10.68 -0.73
CA TYR A 238 -8.37 9.90 -1.50
C TYR A 238 -7.14 10.73 -1.87
N ILE A 239 -5.97 10.23 -1.48
CA ILE A 239 -4.67 10.85 -1.83
C ILE A 239 -4.14 10.21 -3.11
N SER A 240 -4.17 10.96 -4.21
CA SER A 240 -3.80 10.47 -5.54
C SER A 240 -2.29 10.51 -5.80
N SER A 241 -1.58 11.51 -5.25
CA SER A 241 -0.13 11.62 -5.40
C SER A 241 0.49 12.45 -4.28
N ILE A 242 1.70 12.05 -3.87
CA ILE A 242 2.58 12.83 -2.99
C ILE A 242 3.88 13.07 -3.75
N VAL A 243 4.25 14.33 -3.93
CA VAL A 243 5.46 14.75 -4.65
C VAL A 243 6.35 15.51 -3.68
N LEU A 244 7.62 15.11 -3.62
CA LEU A 244 8.66 15.79 -2.85
C LEU A 244 9.53 16.61 -3.79
N THR A 245 10.01 17.76 -3.32
CA THR A 245 10.98 18.58 -4.05
C THR A 245 12.01 19.12 -3.07
N PRO A 246 13.30 18.74 -3.19
CA PRO A 246 13.85 17.74 -4.12
C PRO A 246 13.32 16.31 -3.86
N SER A 247 13.36 15.44 -4.90
CA SER A 247 12.89 14.04 -4.83
C SER A 247 13.99 13.00 -5.08
N SER A 248 15.14 13.42 -5.60
CA SER A 248 16.26 12.51 -5.86
C SER A 248 17.01 12.27 -4.55
N PRO A 249 17.38 11.01 -4.21
CA PRO A 249 18.30 10.74 -3.11
C PRO A 249 19.56 11.61 -3.17
N ASP A 250 20.10 11.79 -4.39
CA ASP A 250 21.30 12.59 -4.69
C ASP A 250 21.21 14.09 -4.32
N ASP A 251 20.02 14.61 -4.03
CA ASP A 251 19.78 16.02 -3.70
C ASP A 251 19.25 16.20 -2.27
N ILE A 252 19.14 15.11 -1.49
CA ILE A 252 18.48 15.09 -0.18
C ILE A 252 19.50 14.82 0.92
N ASP A 253 20.12 15.92 1.34
CA ASP A 253 21.13 15.92 2.40
C ASP A 253 20.58 16.39 3.75
N PRO A 254 21.25 16.03 4.86
CA PRO A 254 20.98 16.61 6.16
C PRO A 254 21.08 18.15 6.13
N GLY A 255 19.98 18.83 6.46
CA GLY A 255 19.83 20.29 6.50
C GLY A 255 19.02 20.88 5.34
N ILE A 256 18.68 20.08 4.33
CA ILE A 256 17.85 20.51 3.20
C ILE A 256 16.38 20.57 3.61
N THR A 257 15.67 21.59 3.10
CA THR A 257 14.22 21.72 3.26
C THR A 257 13.52 21.08 2.07
N ILE A 258 12.68 20.09 2.36
CA ILE A 258 11.90 19.36 1.38
C ILE A 258 10.49 19.94 1.36
N ASN A 259 10.04 20.36 0.17
CA ASN A 259 8.67 20.79 -0.07
C ASN A 259 7.84 19.59 -0.51
N ILE A 260 6.75 19.34 0.19
CA ILE A 260 5.78 18.28 -0.10
C ILE A 260 4.55 18.92 -0.76
N THR A 261 4.18 18.39 -1.92
CA THR A 261 2.91 18.71 -2.58
C THR A 261 2.06 17.45 -2.65
N VAL A 262 0.82 17.54 -2.16
CA VAL A 262 -0.12 16.43 -2.09
C VAL A 262 -1.36 16.77 -2.89
N ASN A 263 -1.81 15.82 -3.71
CA ASN A 263 -3.11 15.91 -4.39
C ASN A 263 -4.11 15.03 -3.64
N ALA A 264 -5.04 15.67 -2.94
CA ALA A 264 -6.07 15.02 -2.13
C ALA A 264 -7.45 15.42 -2.66
N THR A 265 -8.22 14.41 -3.07
CA THR A 265 -9.53 14.58 -3.70
C THR A 265 -10.59 13.87 -2.89
N ASP A 266 -11.72 14.53 -2.71
CA ASP A 266 -12.89 13.96 -2.07
C ASP A 266 -14.17 14.56 -2.71
N PRO A 267 -15.25 13.79 -2.90
CA PRO A 267 -16.51 14.32 -3.42
C PRO A 267 -17.12 15.43 -2.56
N SER A 268 -16.98 15.34 -1.23
CA SER A 268 -17.48 16.33 -0.27
C SER A 268 -16.50 17.48 -0.02
N GLY A 269 -15.27 17.36 -0.53
CA GLY A 269 -14.18 18.30 -0.32
C GLY A 269 -13.29 17.90 0.85
N VAL A 270 -12.01 18.23 0.75
CA VAL A 270 -11.02 17.96 1.80
C VAL A 270 -10.97 19.17 2.73
N ASP A 271 -11.23 18.97 4.01
CA ASP A 271 -11.22 20.02 5.03
C ASP A 271 -9.81 20.25 5.58
N THR A 272 -9.15 19.17 6.01
CA THR A 272 -7.80 19.26 6.58
C THR A 272 -6.88 18.17 6.06
N ALA A 273 -5.64 18.54 5.78
CA ALA A 273 -4.56 17.61 5.47
C ALA A 273 -3.36 17.86 6.40
N ILE A 274 -2.81 16.79 6.97
CA ILE A 274 -1.68 16.80 7.88
C ILE A 274 -0.60 15.88 7.33
N PHE A 275 0.56 16.46 7.01
CA PHE A 275 1.76 15.71 6.70
C PHE A 275 2.39 15.19 8.00
N GLN A 276 2.59 13.89 8.10
CA GLN A 276 3.22 13.25 9.23
C GLN A 276 4.54 12.62 8.82
N TYR A 277 5.61 12.87 9.58
CA TYR A 277 6.90 12.26 9.33
C TYR A 277 7.57 11.82 10.63
N ARG A 278 8.44 10.82 10.54
CA ARG A 278 9.30 10.37 11.65
C ARG A 278 10.66 9.96 11.11
N TRP A 279 11.69 10.15 11.91
CA TRP A 279 13.03 9.62 11.66
C TRP A 279 13.13 8.23 12.29
N GLU A 280 13.40 7.22 11.48
CA GLU A 280 13.47 5.82 11.91
C GLU A 280 12.29 5.38 12.81
N SER A 281 12.57 4.90 14.02
CA SER A 281 11.58 4.43 15.01
C SER A 281 11.09 5.52 15.97
N THR A 282 11.33 6.81 15.69
CA THR A 282 10.83 7.91 16.53
C THR A 282 9.31 8.13 16.41
N SER A 283 8.76 8.97 17.28
CA SER A 283 7.35 9.37 17.24
C SER A 283 7.05 10.25 16.02
N TRP A 284 5.87 10.06 15.44
CA TRP A 284 5.36 10.90 14.34
C TRP A 284 5.28 12.38 14.76
N LYS A 285 5.87 13.24 13.93
CA LYS A 285 5.70 14.70 13.96
C LYS A 285 4.68 15.09 12.91
N ASN A 286 3.83 16.06 13.23
CA ASN A 286 2.73 16.51 12.39
C ASN A 286 2.98 17.93 11.89
N ILE A 287 2.73 18.17 10.61
CA ILE A 287 2.75 19.48 9.97
C ILE A 287 1.41 19.66 9.25
N THR A 288 0.65 20.68 9.64
CA THR A 288 -0.58 21.05 8.95
C THR A 288 -0.22 21.58 7.56
N MET A 289 -0.88 21.08 6.52
CA MET A 289 -0.64 21.50 5.14
C MET A 289 -1.49 22.72 4.78
N ASN A 290 -0.98 23.61 3.92
CA ASN A 290 -1.77 24.72 3.40
C ASN A 290 -2.42 24.34 2.07
N TYR A 291 -3.67 24.74 1.88
CA TYR A 291 -4.40 24.51 0.64
C TYR A 291 -3.96 25.50 -0.45
N LEU A 292 -3.57 24.99 -1.62
CA LEU A 292 -3.14 25.79 -2.78
C LEU A 292 -4.23 25.96 -3.85
N GLY A 293 -5.37 25.27 -3.71
CA GLY A 293 -6.42 25.23 -4.73
C GLY A 293 -6.36 23.99 -5.61
N SER A 294 -7.46 23.67 -6.31
CA SER A 294 -7.57 22.51 -7.22
C SER A 294 -7.11 21.19 -6.60
N SER A 295 -7.53 20.91 -5.35
CA SER A 295 -7.17 19.68 -4.62
C SER A 295 -5.69 19.54 -4.23
N LEU A 296 -4.88 20.58 -4.40
CA LEU A 296 -3.46 20.58 -4.03
C LEU A 296 -3.22 21.17 -2.64
N TRP A 297 -2.35 20.50 -1.88
CA TRP A 297 -1.93 20.86 -0.53
C TRP A 297 -0.42 20.90 -0.45
N ASN A 298 0.15 21.87 0.26
CA ASN A 298 1.59 21.95 0.45
C ASN A 298 2.03 21.98 1.92
N ALA A 299 3.22 21.45 2.17
CA ALA A 299 3.92 21.58 3.44
C ALA A 299 5.43 21.57 3.16
N SER A 300 6.22 22.02 4.13
CA SER A 300 7.67 21.92 4.06
C SER A 300 8.23 21.44 5.39
N PHE A 301 9.29 20.64 5.32
CA PHE A 301 10.04 20.22 6.50
C PHE A 301 11.52 20.11 6.19
N THR A 302 12.35 20.38 7.20
CA THR A 302 13.80 20.26 7.11
C THR A 302 14.22 18.93 7.74
N VAL A 303 15.08 18.18 7.05
CA VAL A 303 15.64 16.90 7.53
C VAL A 303 16.95 17.15 8.27
N PRO A 304 17.01 17.13 9.61
CA PRO A 304 18.21 17.57 10.34
C PRO A 304 19.33 16.52 10.45
N TYR A 305 18.99 15.24 10.32
CA TYR A 305 19.91 14.12 10.54
C TYR A 305 19.87 13.17 9.35
N ASP A 306 20.95 12.43 9.16
CA ASP A 306 21.06 11.31 8.25
C ASP A 306 20.18 10.13 8.70
N GLY A 307 19.79 9.30 7.74
CA GLY A 307 19.01 8.08 7.94
C GLY A 307 17.67 8.07 7.22
N THR A 308 16.85 7.06 7.51
CA THR A 308 15.57 6.85 6.81
C THR A 308 14.42 7.59 7.49
N TYR A 309 13.78 8.48 6.75
CA TYR A 309 12.56 9.17 7.17
C TYR A 309 11.35 8.46 6.62
N TYR A 310 10.39 8.15 7.49
CA TYR A 310 9.10 7.61 7.10
C TYR A 310 8.07 8.72 7.14
N TYR A 311 7.26 8.83 6.08
CA TYR A 311 6.23 9.85 5.99
C TYR A 311 4.90 9.29 5.49
N ARG A 312 3.82 9.94 5.87
CA ARG A 312 2.44 9.67 5.43
C ARG A 312 1.61 10.95 5.54
N VAL A 313 0.49 11.00 4.86
CA VAL A 313 -0.45 12.12 4.96
C VAL A 313 -1.74 11.60 5.55
N TRP A 314 -2.27 12.32 6.53
CA TRP A 314 -3.61 12.13 7.05
C TRP A 314 -4.50 13.22 6.47
N SER A 315 -5.68 12.86 5.99
CA SER A 315 -6.65 13.81 5.44
C SER A 315 -8.04 13.55 6.00
N ASN A 316 -8.78 14.61 6.24
CA ASN A 316 -10.15 14.61 6.73
C ASN A 316 -11.04 15.43 5.79
N ASP A 317 -12.22 14.91 5.49
CA ASP A 317 -13.24 15.61 4.71
C ASP A 317 -14.05 16.58 5.58
N SER A 318 -14.94 17.35 4.96
CA SER A 318 -15.84 18.29 5.66
C SER A 318 -16.94 17.60 6.48
N LEU A 319 -17.11 16.28 6.36
CA LEU A 319 -18.12 15.47 7.07
C LEU A 319 -17.52 14.66 8.24
N GLY A 320 -16.20 14.71 8.44
CA GLY A 320 -15.47 14.06 9.52
C GLY A 320 -14.95 12.66 9.20
N HIS A 321 -15.00 12.20 7.95
CA HIS A 321 -14.32 10.97 7.54
C HIS A 321 -12.86 11.25 7.24
N SER A 322 -11.98 10.40 7.77
CA SER A 322 -10.55 10.57 7.62
C SER A 322 -9.85 9.26 7.30
N ASP A 323 -8.75 9.35 6.55
CA ASP A 323 -7.88 8.22 6.25
C ASP A 323 -6.41 8.65 6.17
N TYR A 324 -5.53 7.66 6.14
CA TYR A 324 -4.10 7.81 5.99
C TYR A 324 -3.65 7.30 4.62
N SER A 325 -2.71 8.00 4.01
CA SER A 325 -1.93 7.42 2.93
C SER A 325 -1.13 6.21 3.42
N GLN A 326 -0.69 5.37 2.48
CA GLN A 326 0.39 4.43 2.75
C GLN A 326 1.63 5.14 3.31
N ILE A 327 2.47 4.39 4.02
CA ILE A 327 3.72 4.89 4.56
C ILE A 327 4.78 4.81 3.47
N TYR A 328 5.38 5.96 3.17
CA TYR A 328 6.52 6.07 2.28
C TYR A 328 7.79 6.26 3.08
N ASN A 329 8.93 6.00 2.47
CA ASN A 329 10.23 6.27 3.06
C ASN A 329 11.11 7.08 2.11
N ILE A 330 12.07 7.79 2.69
CA ILE A 330 13.12 8.50 1.98
C ILE A 330 14.41 8.40 2.78
N SER A 331 15.50 8.02 2.12
CA SER A 331 16.84 8.00 2.69
C SER A 331 17.44 9.39 2.56
N VAL A 332 17.94 9.92 3.66
CA VAL A 332 18.67 11.18 3.71
C VAL A 332 20.09 10.83 4.09
N GLU A 333 21.01 10.78 3.14
CA GLU A 333 22.38 10.33 3.36
C GLU A 333 23.30 11.11 2.42
N TRP A 334 24.49 11.45 2.90
CA TRP A 334 25.55 11.97 2.04
C TRP A 334 26.04 10.85 1.13
N ASP A 335 25.97 11.03 -0.18
CA ASP A 335 26.19 9.94 -1.12
C ASP A 335 27.45 10.11 -1.99
N TYR A 336 27.88 8.99 -2.57
CA TYR A 336 29.01 8.91 -3.50
C TYR A 336 28.49 8.59 -4.93
N SER A 337 27.34 9.16 -5.30
CA SER A 337 26.68 8.88 -6.56
C SER A 337 27.36 9.56 -7.75
N TRP A 338 27.31 8.93 -8.92
CA TRP A 338 27.76 9.56 -10.17
C TRP A 338 27.09 8.95 -11.40
N THR A 339 27.12 9.70 -12.50
CA THR A 339 26.52 9.29 -13.77
C THR A 339 27.49 9.47 -14.95
N ALA A 340 27.27 8.70 -16.02
CA ALA A 340 28.02 8.81 -17.26
C ALA A 340 27.08 8.83 -18.47
N SER A 341 27.38 9.68 -19.44
CA SER A 341 26.63 9.77 -20.71
C SER A 341 27.59 9.92 -21.91
N PRO A 342 27.24 9.38 -23.09
CA PRO A 342 26.07 8.57 -23.41
C PRO A 342 26.17 7.11 -22.94
N GLU A 343 25.06 6.38 -22.88
CA GLU A 343 25.05 4.94 -22.49
C GLU A 343 25.73 4.02 -23.51
N THR A 344 25.74 4.45 -24.78
CA THR A 344 26.44 3.78 -25.88
C THR A 344 26.87 4.80 -26.92
N PHE A 345 28.01 4.58 -27.56
CA PHE A 345 28.38 5.34 -28.75
C PHE A 345 27.76 4.75 -30.03
N GLY A 346 27.08 3.61 -29.97
CA GLY A 346 26.54 2.92 -31.13
C GLY A 346 27.63 2.34 -32.02
N GLU A 347 27.42 2.36 -33.33
CA GLU A 347 28.37 1.83 -34.31
C GLU A 347 29.20 2.95 -34.94
N ARG A 348 30.47 2.68 -35.23
CA ARG A 348 31.40 3.60 -35.90
C ARG A 348 32.06 2.92 -37.09
N PHE A 349 31.87 3.50 -38.28
CA PHE A 349 32.44 3.01 -39.52
C PHE A 349 33.78 3.68 -39.77
N ILE A 350 34.87 2.96 -39.55
CA ILE A 350 36.22 3.50 -39.62
C ILE A 350 36.96 2.78 -40.74
N PHE A 351 37.64 3.54 -41.60
CA PHE A 351 38.52 2.94 -42.60
C PHE A 351 39.67 2.21 -41.88
N PHE A 352 40.01 0.99 -42.30
CA PHE A 352 40.99 0.16 -41.61
C PHE A 352 42.31 0.90 -41.35
N GLY A 353 42.87 0.75 -40.14
CA GLY A 353 44.09 1.44 -39.72
C GLY A 353 44.01 2.97 -39.55
N LYS A 354 42.82 3.60 -39.69
CA LYS A 354 42.65 5.04 -39.40
C LYS A 354 42.28 5.29 -37.94
N ASN A 355 42.69 6.46 -37.44
CA ASN A 355 42.28 6.99 -36.14
C ASN A 355 41.01 7.82 -36.33
N GLU A 356 40.00 7.57 -35.51
CA GLU A 356 38.75 8.33 -35.52
C GLU A 356 38.31 8.68 -34.09
N SER A 357 37.67 9.83 -33.94
CA SER A 357 37.05 10.25 -32.68
C SER A 357 35.68 9.61 -32.54
N ILE A 358 35.48 8.82 -31.50
CA ILE A 358 34.23 8.08 -31.25
C ILE A 358 33.14 9.01 -30.67
N GLY A 359 33.56 9.98 -29.84
CA GLY A 359 32.70 10.96 -29.20
C GLY A 359 33.27 11.47 -27.87
N VAL A 360 32.46 12.28 -27.18
CA VAL A 360 32.75 12.80 -25.84
C VAL A 360 31.97 11.99 -24.81
N LEU A 361 32.68 11.41 -23.85
CA LEU A 361 32.11 10.80 -22.65
C LEU A 361 32.04 11.87 -21.55
N VAL A 362 30.84 12.10 -21.03
CA VAL A 362 30.59 13.03 -19.92
C VAL A 362 30.42 12.21 -18.64
N ILE A 363 31.26 12.47 -17.64
CA ILE A 363 31.19 11.87 -16.31
C ILE A 363 30.78 12.99 -15.36
N ASN A 364 29.69 12.81 -14.61
CA ASN A 364 29.15 13.78 -13.69
C ASN A 364 29.15 13.20 -12.27
N ASN A 365 29.85 13.84 -11.35
CA ASN A 365 29.80 13.50 -9.92
C ASN A 365 28.52 14.09 -9.33
N THR A 366 27.50 13.25 -9.14
CA THR A 366 26.20 13.70 -8.62
C THR A 366 26.13 13.71 -7.10
N GLY A 367 27.07 13.07 -6.42
CA GLY A 367 27.11 13.04 -4.97
C GLY A 367 27.90 14.16 -4.32
N ASP A 368 28.21 13.96 -3.04
CA ASP A 368 28.66 15.01 -2.12
C ASP A 368 30.12 14.89 -1.73
N TYR A 369 30.78 13.84 -2.21
CA TYR A 369 32.20 13.58 -1.97
C TYR A 369 33.02 13.60 -3.26
N PRO A 370 34.32 13.93 -3.19
CA PRO A 370 35.21 13.82 -4.33
C PRO A 370 35.35 12.38 -4.82
N LEU A 371 35.25 12.17 -6.13
CA LEU A 371 35.34 10.85 -6.77
C LEU A 371 36.51 10.78 -7.73
N ILE A 372 37.22 9.64 -7.70
CA ILE A 372 38.34 9.36 -8.62
C ILE A 372 37.92 8.25 -9.58
N PHE A 373 38.10 8.47 -10.87
CA PHE A 373 37.73 7.55 -11.95
C PHE A 373 38.96 7.08 -12.73
N LYS A 374 39.02 5.80 -13.06
CA LYS A 374 39.99 5.19 -13.99
C LYS A 374 39.28 4.60 -15.20
N LEU A 375 39.70 5.05 -16.37
CA LEU A 375 39.17 4.63 -17.66
C LEU A 375 40.04 3.53 -18.27
N SER A 376 39.41 2.48 -18.77
CA SER A 376 40.07 1.43 -19.55
C SER A 376 39.18 0.96 -20.70
N SER A 377 39.76 0.27 -21.68
CA SER A 377 39.03 -0.27 -22.84
C SER A 377 39.38 -1.73 -23.06
N THR A 378 38.42 -2.54 -23.50
CA THR A 378 38.67 -3.93 -23.94
C THR A 378 39.45 -3.99 -25.26
N PHE A 379 39.56 -2.87 -25.97
CA PHE A 379 40.26 -2.78 -27.23
C PHE A 379 41.53 -1.95 -27.08
N ALA A 380 42.69 -2.59 -27.31
CA ALA A 380 44.01 -2.04 -26.99
C ALA A 380 44.32 -0.71 -27.67
N ASN A 381 43.80 -0.45 -28.87
CA ASN A 381 44.07 0.79 -29.62
C ASN A 381 43.05 1.91 -29.33
N THR A 382 42.54 1.97 -28.10
CA THR A 382 41.67 3.04 -27.62
C THR A 382 42.48 4.04 -26.82
N PHE A 383 42.36 5.33 -27.14
CA PHE A 383 43.07 6.42 -26.47
C PHE A 383 42.08 7.40 -25.84
N PHE A 384 42.33 7.74 -24.59
CA PHE A 384 41.59 8.73 -23.82
C PHE A 384 42.45 9.98 -23.66
N ASN A 385 41.87 11.19 -23.78
CA ASN A 385 42.60 12.42 -23.47
C ASN A 385 42.96 12.51 -21.98
N MET A 386 42.14 11.91 -21.11
CA MET A 386 42.33 11.80 -19.67
C MET A 386 41.98 10.37 -19.26
N SER A 387 42.91 9.66 -18.62
CA SER A 387 42.71 8.27 -18.18
C SER A 387 42.37 8.13 -16.70
N GLU A 388 42.76 9.13 -15.90
CA GLU A 388 42.46 9.24 -14.47
C GLU A 388 41.89 10.62 -14.22
N ILE A 389 40.73 10.69 -13.54
CA ILE A 389 39.95 11.91 -13.38
C ILE A 389 39.52 12.01 -11.93
N GLU A 390 39.84 13.12 -11.29
CA GLU A 390 39.31 13.47 -9.97
C GLU A 390 38.24 14.55 -10.15
N LEU A 391 37.04 14.30 -9.66
CA LEU A 391 35.92 15.24 -9.70
C LEU A 391 35.52 15.65 -8.29
N GLN A 392 35.42 16.96 -8.05
CA GLN A 392 34.79 17.49 -6.84
C GLN A 392 33.28 17.24 -6.86
N PRO A 393 32.57 17.38 -5.72
CA PRO A 393 31.11 17.25 -5.67
C PRO A 393 30.42 18.17 -6.69
N LYS A 394 29.42 17.62 -7.39
CA LYS A 394 28.64 18.32 -8.44
C LYS A 394 29.47 18.83 -9.63
N GLU A 395 30.68 18.31 -9.83
CA GLU A 395 31.56 18.64 -10.97
C GLU A 395 31.40 17.65 -12.13
N VAL A 396 31.67 18.11 -13.36
CA VAL A 396 31.52 17.35 -14.61
C VAL A 396 32.84 17.31 -15.39
N ALA A 397 33.24 16.12 -15.83
CA ALA A 397 34.37 15.91 -16.75
C ALA A 397 33.92 15.53 -18.16
N HIS A 398 34.66 16.02 -19.16
CA HIS A 398 34.46 15.69 -20.58
C HIS A 398 35.69 14.97 -21.15
N VAL A 399 35.51 13.71 -21.54
CA VAL A 399 36.56 12.80 -22.00
C VAL A 399 36.41 12.53 -23.49
N ASN A 400 37.39 12.94 -24.28
CA ASN A 400 37.43 12.64 -25.71
C ASN A 400 38.06 11.27 -25.94
N ILE A 401 37.35 10.40 -26.66
CA ILE A 401 37.79 9.03 -26.95
C ILE A 401 38.13 8.92 -28.43
N THR A 402 39.35 8.47 -28.71
CA THR A 402 39.81 8.18 -30.08
C THR A 402 40.22 6.72 -30.19
N VAL A 403 39.93 6.09 -31.33
CA VAL A 403 40.28 4.68 -31.57
C VAL A 403 40.93 4.51 -32.93
N THR A 404 41.92 3.63 -32.99
CA THR A 404 42.51 3.16 -34.26
C THR A 404 41.85 1.88 -34.73
N SER A 405 41.23 1.89 -35.90
CA SER A 405 40.59 0.69 -36.48
C SER A 405 41.60 -0.45 -36.72
N PRO A 406 41.21 -1.73 -36.54
CA PRO A 406 41.99 -2.89 -36.96
C PRO A 406 42.43 -2.83 -38.43
N LEU A 407 43.43 -3.64 -38.79
CA LEU A 407 43.95 -3.73 -40.16
C LEU A 407 43.17 -4.71 -41.05
N ASP A 408 42.20 -5.41 -40.45
CA ASP A 408 41.30 -6.36 -41.08
C ASP A 408 39.86 -5.82 -41.05
N PRO A 409 39.05 -6.09 -42.10
CA PRO A 409 37.65 -5.71 -42.14
C PRO A 409 36.80 -6.63 -41.24
N GLY A 410 35.91 -6.05 -40.45
CA GLY A 410 35.12 -6.79 -39.48
C GLY A 410 34.35 -5.91 -38.49
N GLU A 411 33.54 -6.56 -37.67
CA GLU A 411 32.84 -5.93 -36.55
C GLU A 411 33.56 -6.26 -35.23
N TYR A 412 34.03 -5.24 -34.52
CA TYR A 412 34.78 -5.37 -33.28
C TYR A 412 34.00 -4.72 -32.13
N PRO A 413 33.36 -5.51 -31.25
CA PRO A 413 32.69 -4.96 -30.08
C PRO A 413 33.75 -4.44 -29.10
N VAL A 414 33.56 -3.20 -28.63
CA VAL A 414 34.45 -2.54 -27.68
C VAL A 414 33.65 -2.09 -26.46
N GLN A 415 34.22 -2.27 -25.28
CA GLN A 415 33.67 -1.76 -24.04
C GLN A 415 34.66 -0.79 -23.40
N ILE A 416 34.20 0.40 -23.09
CA ILE A 416 34.89 1.33 -22.19
C ILE A 416 34.40 1.03 -20.78
N ILE A 417 35.35 0.82 -19.88
CA ILE A 417 35.11 0.51 -18.47
C ILE A 417 35.54 1.75 -17.68
N ILE A 418 34.58 2.34 -16.98
CA ILE A 418 34.78 3.47 -16.08
C ILE A 418 34.73 2.90 -14.66
N ASN A 419 35.88 2.83 -14.00
CA ASN A 419 35.98 2.35 -12.62
C ASN A 419 36.08 3.55 -11.67
N ALA A 420 35.14 3.68 -10.74
CA ALA A 420 35.29 4.59 -9.62
C ALA A 420 36.21 3.93 -8.58
N THR A 421 37.36 4.53 -8.30
CA THR A 421 38.34 3.97 -7.34
C THR A 421 38.09 4.39 -5.90
N THR A 422 37.20 5.36 -5.68
CA THR A 422 36.76 5.76 -4.34
C THR A 422 35.90 4.65 -3.72
N GLU A 423 36.22 4.26 -2.49
CA GLU A 423 35.40 3.31 -1.72
C GLU A 423 33.97 3.85 -1.58
N ASN A 424 32.97 3.00 -1.81
CA ASN A 424 31.52 3.31 -1.73
C ASN A 424 30.93 4.15 -2.88
N ALA A 425 31.68 4.51 -3.92
CA ALA A 425 31.12 5.10 -5.13
C ALA A 425 30.02 4.22 -5.76
N GLU A 426 28.88 4.81 -6.12
CA GLU A 426 27.75 4.11 -6.72
C GLU A 426 27.39 4.72 -8.09
N PRO A 427 27.49 3.94 -9.19
CA PRO A 427 28.00 2.56 -9.28
C PRO A 427 29.53 2.48 -9.17
N GLN A 428 30.09 1.37 -8.65
CA GLN A 428 31.54 1.16 -8.61
C GLN A 428 32.18 1.06 -10.01
N GLU A 429 31.44 0.53 -10.98
CA GLU A 429 31.88 0.39 -12.37
C GLU A 429 30.70 0.68 -13.31
N ARG A 430 30.96 1.40 -14.39
CA ARG A 430 30.03 1.54 -15.52
C ARG A 430 30.69 1.15 -16.83
N ARG A 431 29.96 0.42 -17.67
CA ARG A 431 30.44 -0.05 -18.98
C ARG A 431 29.66 0.62 -20.10
N ILE A 432 30.39 1.21 -21.04
CA ILE A 432 29.83 1.83 -22.25
C ILE A 432 30.25 1.00 -23.44
N ASN A 433 29.27 0.43 -24.12
CA ASN A 433 29.49 -0.45 -25.26
C ASN A 433 29.41 0.34 -26.56
N PHE A 434 30.23 -0.03 -27.54
CA PHE A 434 30.11 0.42 -28.92
C PHE A 434 30.73 -0.62 -29.86
N THR A 435 30.51 -0.49 -31.16
CA THR A 435 31.07 -1.42 -32.14
C THR A 435 31.83 -0.65 -33.20
N ILE A 436 33.07 -1.09 -33.44
CA ILE A 436 33.90 -0.57 -34.52
C ILE A 436 33.66 -1.45 -35.73
N ILE A 437 33.31 -0.83 -36.84
CA ILE A 437 33.14 -1.47 -38.12
C ILE A 437 34.32 -1.03 -39.00
N SER A 438 35.30 -1.92 -39.12
CA SER A 438 36.49 -1.70 -39.95
C SER A 438 36.18 -2.12 -41.38
N TYR A 439 36.48 -1.28 -42.36
CA TYR A 439 36.23 -1.57 -43.77
C TYR A 439 37.39 -1.17 -44.69
N TRP A 440 37.52 -1.88 -45.82
CA TRP A 440 38.58 -1.69 -46.84
C TRP A 440 38.17 -0.70 -47.94
N GLY A 441 36.87 -0.48 -48.14
CA GLY A 441 36.30 0.36 -49.22
C GLY A 441 35.55 -0.48 -50.25
N GLY A 442 34.61 0.12 -50.99
CA GLY A 442 33.65 -0.60 -51.82
C GLY A 442 32.54 -1.28 -51.00
N PRO A 443 31.63 -2.04 -51.63
CA PRO A 443 30.68 -2.88 -50.91
C PRO A 443 31.40 -4.05 -50.26
N TYR A 444 31.18 -4.29 -48.97
CA TYR A 444 31.80 -5.41 -48.24
C TYR A 444 30.73 -6.10 -47.41
N LEU A 445 30.48 -7.37 -47.71
CA LEU A 445 29.48 -8.16 -47.00
C LEU A 445 30.13 -8.95 -45.87
N THR A 446 29.46 -9.03 -44.73
CA THR A 446 29.75 -10.01 -43.67
C THR A 446 28.52 -10.88 -43.46
N ALA A 447 28.73 -12.17 -43.16
CA ALA A 447 27.67 -13.13 -42.87
C ALA A 447 27.91 -13.74 -41.48
N SER A 448 26.89 -13.78 -40.63
CA SER A 448 26.95 -14.43 -39.33
C SER A 448 25.66 -15.22 -39.06
N ILE A 449 25.82 -16.49 -38.68
CA ILE A 449 24.70 -17.35 -38.29
C ILE A 449 24.38 -17.04 -36.83
N VAL A 450 23.22 -16.41 -36.59
CA VAL A 450 22.86 -15.83 -35.27
C VAL A 450 21.98 -16.78 -34.46
N LYS A 451 21.15 -17.59 -35.14
CA LYS A 451 20.30 -18.59 -34.50
C LYS A 451 20.61 -19.96 -35.06
N TYR A 452 21.03 -20.88 -34.19
CA TYR A 452 21.37 -22.24 -34.54
C TYR A 452 21.34 -23.16 -33.32
N GLU A 453 21.02 -24.42 -33.53
CA GLU A 453 21.19 -25.49 -32.54
C GLU A 453 22.54 -26.18 -32.75
N THR A 454 23.30 -26.41 -31.67
CA THR A 454 24.59 -27.11 -31.72
C THR A 454 24.45 -28.63 -31.75
N ILE A 455 23.31 -29.14 -31.27
CA ILE A 455 22.99 -30.57 -31.23
C ILE A 455 21.57 -30.75 -31.77
N VAL A 456 21.40 -31.66 -32.73
CA VAL A 456 20.11 -31.98 -33.36
C VAL A 456 19.95 -33.48 -33.48
N GLN A 457 18.74 -33.99 -33.35
CA GLN A 457 18.45 -35.42 -33.47
C GLN A 457 17.89 -35.75 -34.86
N GLN A 458 18.21 -36.94 -35.38
CA GLN A 458 17.55 -37.47 -36.57
C GLN A 458 16.02 -37.51 -36.39
N SER A 459 15.29 -37.45 -37.51
CA SER A 459 13.81 -37.48 -37.51
C SER A 459 13.14 -36.33 -36.75
N THR A 460 13.89 -35.25 -36.47
CA THR A 460 13.37 -34.02 -35.85
C THR A 460 13.02 -32.97 -36.90
N SER A 461 11.85 -32.36 -36.76
CA SER A 461 11.37 -31.25 -37.61
C SER A 461 11.22 -29.95 -36.82
N GLY A 462 11.33 -28.80 -37.49
CA GLY A 462 11.03 -27.49 -36.89
C GLY A 462 12.24 -26.75 -36.33
N ILE A 463 13.45 -27.12 -36.77
CA ILE A 463 14.69 -26.50 -36.30
C ILE A 463 14.91 -25.19 -37.06
N ASN A 464 14.99 -24.09 -36.33
CA ASN A 464 15.06 -22.75 -36.90
C ASN A 464 16.50 -22.24 -36.97
N TYR A 465 16.97 -21.94 -38.19
CA TYR A 465 18.26 -21.31 -38.43
C TYR A 465 18.10 -19.91 -39.02
N SER A 466 18.92 -18.98 -38.55
CA SER A 466 18.90 -17.58 -39.02
C SER A 466 20.30 -17.10 -39.33
N VAL A 467 20.48 -16.54 -40.51
CA VAL A 467 21.72 -15.85 -40.90
C VAL A 467 21.46 -14.36 -41.11
N LYS A 468 22.36 -13.54 -40.58
CA LYS A 468 22.42 -12.10 -40.80
C LYS A 468 23.51 -11.84 -41.83
N VAL A 469 23.17 -11.15 -42.92
CA VAL A 469 24.14 -10.62 -43.88
C VAL A 469 24.10 -9.11 -43.82
N ARG A 470 25.26 -8.47 -43.66
CA ARG A 470 25.36 -7.03 -43.50
C ARG A 470 26.37 -6.45 -44.48
N ASN A 471 26.08 -5.28 -45.03
CA ASN A 471 27.06 -4.50 -45.76
C ASN A 471 27.80 -3.56 -44.80
N ILE A 472 29.06 -3.87 -44.51
CA ILE A 472 29.96 -3.04 -43.70
C ILE A 472 30.84 -2.12 -44.55
N GLY A 473 30.71 -2.19 -45.88
CA GLY A 473 31.43 -1.33 -46.82
C GLY A 473 30.80 0.05 -46.98
N ASN A 474 31.52 0.99 -47.60
CA ASN A 474 31.08 2.38 -47.77
C ASN A 474 30.19 2.62 -49.01
N GLU A 475 30.04 1.62 -49.88
CA GLU A 475 29.18 1.67 -51.07
C GLU A 475 27.99 0.70 -50.94
N THR A 476 26.96 0.87 -51.78
CA THR A 476 25.79 -0.02 -51.78
C THR A 476 26.11 -1.33 -52.52
N ALA A 477 25.91 -2.46 -51.85
CA ALA A 477 25.97 -3.77 -52.50
C ALA A 477 24.68 -3.98 -53.30
N THR A 478 24.77 -4.15 -54.62
CA THR A 478 23.60 -4.31 -55.50
C THR A 478 23.40 -5.77 -55.86
N GLY A 479 22.13 -6.19 -55.98
CA GLY A 479 21.77 -7.57 -56.28
C GLY A 479 22.35 -8.60 -55.30
N VAL A 480 22.25 -8.32 -54.01
CA VAL A 480 22.69 -9.20 -52.93
C VAL A 480 21.80 -10.43 -52.86
N TRP A 481 22.42 -11.60 -52.80
CA TRP A 481 21.76 -12.88 -52.56
C TRP A 481 22.41 -13.62 -51.38
N ILE A 482 21.61 -14.45 -50.72
CA ILE A 482 22.03 -15.35 -49.64
C ILE A 482 21.66 -16.76 -50.04
N ASN A 483 22.56 -17.72 -49.85
CA ASN A 483 22.35 -19.13 -50.15
C ASN A 483 22.82 -20.04 -49.01
N TRP A 484 21.93 -20.90 -48.52
CA TRP A 484 22.25 -21.97 -47.59
C TRP A 484 22.68 -23.24 -48.34
N SER A 485 23.76 -23.85 -47.87
CA SER A 485 24.17 -25.19 -48.27
C SER A 485 23.98 -26.14 -47.08
N LEU A 486 23.00 -27.04 -47.23
CA LEU A 486 22.64 -28.03 -46.21
C LEU A 486 23.27 -29.40 -46.51
N PRO A 487 23.64 -30.19 -45.48
CA PRO A 487 24.12 -31.56 -45.65
C PRO A 487 23.05 -32.52 -46.20
N GLU A 488 23.48 -33.68 -46.71
CA GLU A 488 22.56 -34.74 -47.15
C GLU A 488 21.63 -35.20 -46.00
N GLY A 489 20.35 -35.43 -46.34
CA GLY A 489 19.32 -35.84 -45.39
C GLY A 489 18.63 -34.70 -44.64
N TRP A 490 19.01 -33.45 -44.91
CA TRP A 490 18.35 -32.23 -44.40
C TRP A 490 17.44 -31.63 -45.47
N SER A 491 16.22 -31.27 -45.11
CA SER A 491 15.27 -30.61 -46.01
C SER A 491 14.67 -29.36 -45.38
N VAL A 492 14.32 -28.37 -46.19
CA VAL A 492 13.66 -27.15 -45.71
C VAL A 492 12.15 -27.37 -45.62
N VAL A 493 11.59 -27.07 -44.45
CA VAL A 493 10.15 -27.12 -44.17
C VAL A 493 9.51 -25.76 -44.49
N SER A 494 10.19 -24.66 -44.13
CA SER A 494 9.74 -23.31 -44.44
C SER A 494 10.91 -22.35 -44.62
N GLY A 495 10.74 -21.36 -45.49
CA GLY A 495 11.80 -20.45 -45.93
C GLY A 495 12.46 -20.90 -47.23
N ASN A 496 13.29 -20.03 -47.81
CA ASN A 496 14.00 -20.32 -49.06
C ASN A 496 15.50 -20.51 -48.78
N LEU A 497 16.08 -21.59 -49.31
CA LEU A 497 17.53 -21.82 -49.28
C LEU A 497 18.30 -20.68 -49.93
N THR A 498 17.78 -20.16 -51.05
CA THR A 498 18.35 -19.00 -51.74
C THR A 498 17.36 -17.84 -51.67
N LEU A 499 17.80 -16.69 -51.16
CA LEU A 499 17.02 -15.46 -51.08
C LEU A 499 17.74 -14.34 -51.79
N PHE A 500 17.06 -13.69 -52.73
CA PHE A 500 17.52 -12.47 -53.36
C PHE A 500 16.98 -11.25 -52.60
N ILE A 501 17.87 -10.38 -52.15
CA ILE A 501 17.58 -9.26 -51.26
C ILE A 501 17.49 -7.93 -52.04
N GLY A 502 18.17 -7.85 -53.19
CA GLY A 502 18.26 -6.61 -53.97
C GLY A 502 19.41 -5.75 -53.49
N ASN A 503 19.16 -4.48 -53.16
CA ASN A 503 20.22 -3.54 -52.80
C ASN A 503 20.37 -3.42 -51.27
N LEU A 504 21.59 -3.62 -50.77
CA LEU A 504 21.93 -3.47 -49.36
C LEU A 504 22.83 -2.23 -49.19
N THR A 505 22.24 -1.14 -48.69
CA THR A 505 22.93 0.13 -48.42
C THR A 505 23.96 -0.02 -47.30
N ASN A 506 24.90 0.94 -47.21
CA ASN A 506 25.94 0.96 -46.16
C ASN A 506 25.30 0.82 -44.76
N GLY A 507 25.85 -0.08 -43.95
CA GLY A 507 25.45 -0.37 -42.58
C GLY A 507 24.15 -1.18 -42.44
N SER A 508 23.42 -1.37 -43.53
CA SER A 508 22.17 -2.13 -43.56
C SER A 508 22.45 -3.64 -43.54
N PHE A 509 21.54 -4.38 -42.92
CA PHE A 509 21.59 -5.83 -42.84
C PHE A 509 20.28 -6.43 -43.31
N ALA A 510 20.35 -7.69 -43.70
CA ALA A 510 19.19 -8.47 -44.05
C ALA A 510 19.31 -9.88 -43.50
N TRP A 511 18.16 -10.50 -43.29
CA TRP A 511 18.04 -11.81 -42.68
C TRP A 511 17.56 -12.82 -43.71
N ASN A 512 18.06 -14.05 -43.60
CA ASN A 512 17.41 -15.20 -44.20
C ASN A 512 17.20 -16.26 -43.11
N ASN A 513 15.93 -16.59 -42.89
CA ASN A 513 15.50 -17.53 -41.87
C ASN A 513 14.96 -18.77 -42.58
N ILE A 514 15.49 -19.94 -42.20
CA ILE A 514 15.03 -21.23 -42.70
C ILE A 514 14.64 -22.12 -41.53
N THR A 515 13.62 -22.94 -41.74
CA THR A 515 13.23 -24.00 -40.83
C THR A 515 13.51 -25.32 -41.53
N VAL A 516 14.28 -26.19 -40.89
CA VAL A 516 14.72 -27.46 -41.48
C VAL A 516 14.16 -28.67 -40.72
N SER A 517 14.07 -29.78 -41.43
CA SER A 517 13.78 -31.11 -40.91
C SER A 517 14.89 -32.06 -41.29
N LEU A 518 15.24 -32.95 -40.36
CA LEU A 518 16.20 -34.02 -40.58
C LEU A 518 15.43 -35.32 -40.83
N SER A 519 15.81 -36.03 -41.89
CA SER A 519 15.34 -37.40 -42.15
C SER A 519 16.13 -38.43 -41.32
N SER A 520 15.63 -39.65 -41.22
CA SER A 520 16.35 -40.81 -40.63
C SER A 520 17.63 -41.16 -41.41
N ASN A 521 17.75 -40.72 -42.67
CA ASN A 521 18.96 -40.90 -43.50
C ASN A 521 20.00 -39.78 -43.30
N ALA A 522 19.75 -38.77 -42.46
CA ALA A 522 20.73 -37.72 -42.19
C ALA A 522 21.94 -38.29 -41.44
N ARG A 523 23.16 -38.11 -41.95
CA ARG A 523 24.37 -38.70 -41.37
C ARG A 523 24.59 -38.27 -39.91
N ALA A 524 24.63 -39.24 -38.98
CA ALA A 524 24.97 -38.99 -37.58
C ALA A 524 26.45 -38.59 -37.40
N GLY A 525 26.72 -37.70 -36.45
CA GLY A 525 28.04 -37.12 -36.17
C GLY A 525 28.14 -35.63 -36.46
N VAL A 526 29.36 -35.11 -36.58
CA VAL A 526 29.62 -33.68 -36.83
C VAL A 526 29.38 -33.35 -38.30
N VAL A 527 28.51 -32.38 -38.56
CA VAL A 527 28.23 -31.80 -39.88
C VAL A 527 28.41 -30.28 -39.86
N TYR A 528 28.64 -29.69 -41.03
CA TYR A 528 28.78 -28.25 -41.19
C TYR A 528 27.64 -27.70 -42.05
N LEU A 529 27.01 -26.62 -41.60
CA LEU A 529 26.14 -25.82 -42.44
C LEU A 529 26.94 -24.64 -42.96
N TYR A 530 26.80 -24.34 -44.24
CA TYR A 530 27.46 -23.20 -44.87
C TYR A 530 26.42 -22.21 -45.40
N VAL A 531 26.71 -20.93 -45.24
CA VAL A 531 26.01 -19.84 -45.90
C VAL A 531 26.99 -19.11 -46.79
N TYR A 532 26.55 -18.83 -48.01
CA TYR A 532 27.24 -18.00 -48.97
C TYR A 532 26.37 -16.81 -49.31
N SER A 533 26.95 -15.62 -49.35
CA SER A 533 26.31 -14.44 -49.90
C SER A 533 27.20 -13.78 -50.93
N GLY A 534 26.57 -13.17 -51.93
CA GLY A 534 27.24 -12.49 -53.02
C GLY A 534 26.45 -11.28 -53.49
N SER A 535 27.12 -10.33 -54.13
CA SER A 535 26.50 -9.19 -54.81
C SER A 535 26.91 -9.14 -56.29
N SER A 536 26.17 -8.37 -57.09
CA SER A 536 26.46 -8.14 -58.51
C SER A 536 27.74 -7.31 -58.74
N ASN A 537 28.18 -6.60 -57.70
CA ASN A 537 29.42 -5.84 -57.64
C ASN A 537 30.52 -6.57 -56.82
N ASN A 538 30.52 -7.91 -56.88
CA ASN A 538 31.58 -8.81 -56.38
C ASN A 538 31.88 -8.75 -54.86
N ALA A 539 30.96 -8.26 -54.04
CA ALA A 539 31.07 -8.40 -52.59
C ALA A 539 30.59 -9.80 -52.19
N THR A 540 31.42 -10.57 -51.49
CA THR A 540 31.07 -11.95 -51.06
C THR A 540 31.29 -12.11 -49.57
N ALA A 541 30.40 -12.85 -48.90
CA ALA A 541 30.61 -13.28 -47.52
C ALA A 541 30.28 -14.76 -47.37
N ASN A 542 30.93 -15.42 -46.42
CA ASN A 542 30.64 -16.79 -46.05
C ASN A 542 30.54 -16.93 -44.53
N ALA A 543 29.70 -17.85 -44.08
CA ALA A 543 29.58 -18.23 -42.69
C ALA A 543 29.44 -19.75 -42.61
N SER A 544 29.99 -20.37 -41.58
CA SER A 544 29.77 -21.78 -41.30
C SER A 544 29.55 -22.04 -39.83
N ILE A 545 28.77 -23.06 -39.52
CA ILE A 545 28.56 -23.54 -38.16
C ILE A 545 28.66 -25.05 -38.10
N GLN A 546 29.24 -25.55 -37.00
CA GLN A 546 29.35 -26.97 -36.72
C GLN A 546 28.13 -27.43 -35.91
N VAL A 547 27.45 -28.48 -36.38
CA VAL A 547 26.29 -29.07 -35.70
C VAL A 547 26.53 -30.57 -35.50
N SER A 548 26.21 -31.08 -34.31
CA SER A 548 26.31 -32.50 -34.00
C SER A 548 24.95 -33.18 -34.15
N VAL A 549 24.84 -34.12 -35.10
CA VAL A 549 23.65 -34.93 -35.33
C VAL A 549 23.70 -36.19 -34.46
N ILE A 550 22.73 -36.37 -33.58
CA ILE A 550 22.57 -37.58 -32.75
C ILE A 550 21.53 -38.53 -33.36
N CYS A 551 21.73 -39.83 -33.16
CA CYS A 551 20.84 -40.88 -33.63
C CYS A 551 19.46 -40.80 -32.98
N SER A 552 18.44 -41.24 -33.72
CA SER A 552 17.11 -41.46 -33.16
C SER A 552 17.07 -42.85 -32.50
N ASN A 553 16.33 -42.99 -31.40
CA ASN A 553 16.35 -44.23 -30.61
C ASN A 553 15.09 -45.10 -30.77
N THR A 554 14.12 -44.73 -31.63
CA THR A 554 12.81 -45.41 -31.73
C THR A 554 12.01 -44.91 -32.94
N ASP A 555 12.61 -44.81 -34.13
CA ASP A 555 11.89 -44.38 -35.34
C ASP A 555 11.64 -45.50 -36.37
N GLY A 556 11.99 -46.74 -36.02
CA GLY A 556 11.77 -47.93 -36.82
C GLY A 556 12.72 -48.05 -38.02
N VAL A 557 13.73 -47.18 -38.12
CA VAL A 557 14.70 -47.15 -39.23
C VAL A 557 16.10 -46.92 -38.67
N CYS A 558 17.00 -47.90 -38.83
CA CYS A 558 18.41 -47.71 -38.48
C CYS A 558 19.02 -46.50 -39.21
N GLY A 559 19.32 -45.44 -38.46
CA GLY A 559 19.78 -44.16 -38.98
C GLY A 559 21.17 -44.24 -39.63
N ALA A 560 21.40 -43.45 -40.67
CA ALA A 560 22.69 -43.44 -41.38
C ALA A 560 23.84 -42.96 -40.46
N GLY A 561 24.83 -43.83 -40.21
CA GLY A 561 25.94 -43.55 -39.29
C GLY A 561 25.67 -43.93 -37.83
N CYS A 562 24.52 -44.57 -37.55
CA CYS A 562 24.15 -45.12 -36.25
C CYS A 562 24.54 -46.59 -36.12
N SER A 563 24.60 -47.08 -34.88
CA SER A 563 24.93 -48.47 -34.55
C SER A 563 23.96 -49.00 -33.50
N TYR A 564 23.89 -50.32 -33.33
CA TYR A 564 23.03 -50.97 -32.32
C TYR A 564 23.29 -50.53 -30.86
N MET A 565 24.34 -49.74 -30.59
CA MET A 565 24.59 -49.14 -29.27
C MET A 565 23.92 -47.78 -29.09
N ASN A 566 23.58 -47.10 -30.19
CA ASN A 566 23.14 -45.71 -30.21
C ASN A 566 21.80 -45.52 -30.94
N ASP A 567 21.25 -46.58 -31.54
CA ASP A 567 19.96 -46.64 -32.23
C ASP A 567 19.43 -48.08 -32.09
N ASP A 568 18.30 -48.23 -31.41
CA ASP A 568 17.69 -49.53 -31.06
C ASP A 568 17.10 -50.26 -32.29
N ASP A 569 16.94 -49.54 -33.41
CA ASP A 569 16.38 -50.07 -34.67
C ASP A 569 17.47 -50.64 -35.61
N CYS A 570 18.76 -50.58 -35.20
CA CYS A 570 19.87 -51.15 -35.95
C CYS A 570 20.10 -52.65 -35.68
N PRO A 571 20.28 -53.48 -36.73
CA PRO A 571 20.42 -54.94 -36.57
C PRO A 571 21.69 -55.31 -35.80
N ILE A 572 21.51 -56.06 -34.72
CA ILE A 572 22.60 -56.63 -33.92
C ILE A 572 23.30 -57.71 -34.77
N PRO A 573 24.63 -57.64 -34.99
CA PRO A 573 25.33 -58.63 -35.80
C PRO A 573 25.27 -60.02 -35.14
N SER A 574 24.67 -61.00 -35.83
CA SER A 574 24.56 -62.38 -35.38
C SER A 574 25.73 -63.24 -35.88
N GLY A 575 26.65 -63.58 -34.98
CA GLY A 575 27.46 -64.80 -35.05
C GLY A 575 28.89 -64.69 -35.62
N GLY A 576 29.85 -65.23 -34.87
CA GLY A 576 31.13 -65.74 -35.39
C GLY A 576 32.37 -65.13 -34.76
N GLY A 577 33.00 -65.86 -33.82
CA GLY A 577 34.36 -65.58 -33.39
C GLY A 577 35.35 -65.80 -34.55
N GLY A 578 36.22 -64.83 -34.78
CA GLY A 578 37.27 -64.91 -35.79
C GLY A 578 38.11 -63.64 -35.75
N GLU A 579 39.42 -63.83 -35.55
CA GLU A 579 40.45 -62.80 -35.59
C GLU A 579 40.29 -61.82 -36.75
N ILE A 580 40.35 -60.52 -36.45
CA ILE A 580 40.53 -59.49 -37.48
C ILE A 580 42.02 -59.23 -37.62
N THR A 581 42.54 -59.70 -38.75
CA THR A 581 43.84 -59.34 -39.31
C THR A 581 43.84 -57.85 -39.64
N ILE A 582 44.86 -57.15 -39.15
CA ILE A 582 45.08 -55.72 -39.39
C ILE A 582 45.54 -55.55 -40.85
N VAL A 583 44.77 -54.83 -41.66
CA VAL A 583 45.25 -54.29 -42.93
C VAL A 583 45.53 -52.81 -42.75
N SER A 584 46.78 -52.46 -43.01
CA SER A 584 47.37 -51.13 -42.96
C SER A 584 46.74 -50.16 -43.97
N GLY A 585 46.26 -49.02 -43.49
CA GLY A 585 46.00 -47.83 -44.28
C GLY A 585 46.62 -46.62 -43.58
N GLY A 586 47.75 -46.14 -44.10
CA GLY A 586 48.51 -45.02 -43.56
C GLY A 586 47.71 -43.73 -43.59
N GLY A 587 47.40 -43.22 -42.41
CA GLY A 587 46.95 -41.86 -42.16
C GLY A 587 47.33 -41.52 -40.73
N ILE A 588 48.04 -40.41 -40.53
CA ILE A 588 48.38 -39.93 -39.19
C ILE A 588 47.06 -39.54 -38.50
N LYS A 589 46.51 -40.47 -37.71
CA LYS A 589 45.43 -40.20 -36.76
C LYS A 589 46.03 -39.42 -35.60
N ILE A 590 45.66 -38.16 -35.47
CA ILE A 590 45.76 -37.46 -34.20
C ILE A 590 44.70 -38.11 -33.30
N VAL A 591 45.13 -39.02 -32.44
CA VAL A 591 44.25 -39.67 -31.45
C VAL A 591 43.97 -38.62 -30.36
N GLU A 592 42.75 -38.07 -30.34
CA GLU A 592 42.28 -37.30 -29.18
C GLU A 592 42.07 -38.27 -28.01
N TYR A 593 42.96 -38.24 -27.04
CA TYR A 593 42.81 -38.99 -25.80
C TYR A 593 41.78 -38.30 -24.91
N LYS A 594 40.63 -38.95 -24.67
CA LYS A 594 39.58 -38.44 -23.79
C LYS A 594 39.45 -39.32 -22.55
N MET A 595 39.58 -38.70 -21.38
CA MET A 595 39.22 -39.29 -20.09
C MET A 595 37.69 -39.30 -19.97
N LEU A 596 37.09 -40.36 -19.44
CA LEU A 596 35.62 -40.42 -19.25
C LEU A 596 35.27 -39.92 -17.84
N LEU A 597 34.28 -39.02 -17.75
CA LEU A 597 33.77 -38.47 -16.50
C LEU A 597 32.26 -38.70 -16.43
N ILE A 598 31.81 -39.50 -15.47
CA ILE A 598 30.40 -39.82 -15.26
C ILE A 598 29.93 -39.09 -14.00
N ALA A 599 28.96 -38.21 -14.17
CA ALA A 599 28.36 -37.44 -13.09
C ALA A 599 26.82 -37.45 -13.23
N PRO A 600 26.06 -37.30 -12.12
CA PRO A 600 24.61 -37.29 -12.17
C PRO A 600 24.09 -36.10 -12.99
N LYS A 601 23.02 -36.28 -13.78
CA LYS A 601 22.44 -35.20 -14.60
C LYS A 601 21.75 -34.11 -13.74
N ARG A 602 21.28 -34.47 -12.56
CA ARG A 602 20.56 -33.61 -11.62
C ARG A 602 21.00 -33.90 -10.18
N ILE A 603 21.13 -32.84 -9.39
CA ILE A 603 21.33 -32.92 -7.93
C ILE A 603 20.37 -31.95 -7.22
N ASP A 604 19.81 -32.38 -6.10
CA ASP A 604 18.93 -31.56 -5.26
C ASP A 604 19.67 -31.21 -3.96
N VAL A 605 19.75 -29.92 -3.64
CA VAL A 605 20.55 -29.40 -2.51
C VAL A 605 19.67 -28.50 -1.64
N ILE A 606 19.74 -28.71 -0.32
CA ILE A 606 19.02 -27.91 0.67
C ILE A 606 19.93 -26.79 1.16
N ARG A 607 19.39 -25.58 1.32
CA ARG A 607 20.16 -24.45 1.87
C ARG A 607 20.74 -24.78 3.25
N GLY A 608 21.98 -24.36 3.49
CA GLY A 608 22.70 -24.56 4.75
C GLY A 608 23.13 -26.00 5.06
N LYS A 609 22.89 -26.96 4.15
CA LYS A 609 23.24 -28.38 4.35
C LYS A 609 24.21 -28.88 3.29
N TRP A 610 25.10 -29.79 3.70
CA TRP A 610 26.04 -30.46 2.80
C TRP A 610 25.38 -31.66 2.13
N LYS A 611 25.61 -31.79 0.82
CA LYS A 611 25.23 -32.95 0.01
C LYS A 611 26.48 -33.56 -0.63
N GLU A 612 26.70 -34.84 -0.39
CA GLU A 612 27.78 -35.60 -1.03
C GLU A 612 27.32 -36.19 -2.37
N ILE A 613 28.17 -36.09 -3.40
CA ILE A 613 27.99 -36.73 -4.69
C ILE A 613 29.25 -37.48 -5.11
N GLY A 614 29.09 -38.66 -5.71
CA GLY A 614 30.18 -39.43 -6.30
C GLY A 614 30.32 -39.13 -7.79
N ILE A 615 31.54 -38.87 -8.25
CA ILE A 615 31.88 -38.65 -9.67
C ILE A 615 32.90 -39.69 -10.08
N GLU A 616 32.52 -40.57 -11.01
CA GLU A 616 33.40 -41.61 -11.54
C GLU A 616 34.27 -41.03 -12.65
N VAL A 617 35.57 -41.30 -12.57
CA VAL A 617 36.55 -40.95 -13.58
C VAL A 617 37.29 -42.21 -14.00
N SER A 618 37.30 -42.47 -15.30
CA SER A 618 37.96 -43.65 -15.86
C SER A 618 38.88 -43.31 -17.03
N ASN A 619 39.96 -44.07 -17.16
CA ASN A 619 40.90 -43.97 -18.27
C ASN A 619 40.65 -45.09 -19.29
N PRO A 620 39.90 -44.85 -20.38
CA PRO A 620 39.62 -45.88 -21.38
C PRO A 620 40.79 -46.12 -22.36
N VAL A 621 41.92 -45.42 -22.22
CA VAL A 621 43.02 -45.42 -23.19
C VAL A 621 44.09 -46.43 -22.79
N ASP A 622 44.31 -47.43 -23.64
CA ASP A 622 45.38 -48.41 -23.48
C ASP A 622 46.77 -47.80 -23.74
N GLY A 623 47.74 -48.10 -22.86
CA GLY A 623 49.13 -47.64 -22.98
C GLY A 623 49.41 -46.21 -22.48
N VAL A 624 48.42 -45.53 -21.88
CA VAL A 624 48.55 -44.19 -21.30
C VAL A 624 48.26 -44.22 -19.80
N ILE A 625 49.13 -43.60 -19.01
CA ILE A 625 48.92 -43.37 -17.57
C ILE A 625 48.52 -41.92 -17.37
N LEU A 626 47.36 -41.68 -16.74
CA LEU A 626 46.92 -40.36 -16.32
C LEU A 626 47.46 -40.09 -14.92
N SER A 627 48.41 -39.16 -14.82
CA SER A 627 48.96 -38.68 -13.56
C SER A 627 48.28 -37.41 -13.10
N SER A 628 48.16 -37.22 -11.78
CA SER A 628 47.63 -36.00 -11.16
C SER A 628 46.22 -35.62 -11.63
N VAL A 629 45.31 -36.60 -11.75
CA VAL A 629 43.91 -36.34 -12.09
C VAL A 629 43.30 -35.46 -10.99
N LYS A 630 42.83 -34.27 -11.35
CA LYS A 630 42.20 -33.29 -10.45
C LYS A 630 40.82 -32.90 -10.95
N LEU A 631 39.90 -32.68 -10.02
CA LEU A 631 38.55 -32.23 -10.32
C LEU A 631 38.36 -30.78 -9.83
N LYS A 632 37.81 -29.92 -10.67
CA LYS A 632 37.42 -28.54 -10.33
C LYS A 632 35.93 -28.37 -10.56
N VAL A 633 35.22 -27.72 -9.63
CA VAL A 633 33.82 -27.31 -9.81
C VAL A 633 33.78 -25.83 -10.13
N SER A 634 32.98 -25.44 -11.11
CA SER A 634 32.75 -24.05 -11.53
C SER A 634 31.30 -23.85 -11.93
N GLY A 635 30.73 -22.66 -11.73
CA GLY A 635 29.36 -22.36 -12.17
C GLY A 635 28.74 -21.23 -11.37
N HIS A 636 28.69 -21.36 -10.04
CA HIS A 636 28.09 -20.34 -9.18
C HIS A 636 29.00 -19.97 -7.99
N PRO A 637 29.36 -18.69 -7.80
CA PRO A 637 30.36 -18.27 -6.82
C PRO A 637 29.92 -18.43 -5.36
N GLN A 638 28.62 -18.60 -5.12
CA GLN A 638 28.07 -18.74 -3.77
C GLN A 638 28.06 -20.20 -3.26
N THR A 639 28.39 -21.21 -4.07
CA THR A 639 28.40 -22.63 -3.64
C THR A 639 29.73 -23.03 -3.00
N LEU A 640 29.69 -23.58 -1.79
CA LEU A 640 30.85 -24.18 -1.14
C LEU A 640 31.03 -25.62 -1.61
N THR A 641 32.23 -25.96 -2.10
CA THR A 641 32.54 -27.32 -2.58
C THR A 641 33.80 -27.88 -1.93
N ARG A 642 33.75 -29.11 -1.42
CA ARG A 642 34.90 -29.88 -0.94
C ARG A 642 35.03 -31.15 -1.75
N ILE A 643 36.21 -31.43 -2.28
CA ILE A 643 36.46 -32.58 -3.16
C ILE A 643 37.47 -33.50 -2.47
N TYR A 644 37.18 -34.81 -2.41
CA TYR A 644 38.09 -35.80 -1.87
C TYR A 644 38.09 -37.08 -2.72
N PRO A 645 39.25 -37.70 -2.99
CA PRO A 645 40.61 -37.22 -2.72
C PRO A 645 41.00 -36.01 -3.59
N GLU A 646 42.06 -35.26 -3.23
CA GLU A 646 42.47 -34.06 -3.99
C GLU A 646 43.00 -34.39 -5.40
N SER A 647 43.67 -35.54 -5.54
CA SER A 647 44.08 -36.08 -6.83
C SER A 647 44.41 -37.57 -6.73
N PHE A 648 44.43 -38.27 -7.86
CA PHE A 648 44.94 -39.63 -7.95
C PHE A 648 45.51 -39.91 -9.36
N ASN A 649 46.26 -41.02 -9.48
CA ASN A 649 46.72 -41.54 -10.77
C ASN A 649 45.76 -42.63 -11.26
N LEU A 650 45.56 -42.72 -12.57
CA LEU A 650 44.76 -43.75 -13.25
C LEU A 650 45.61 -44.48 -14.30
N SER A 651 45.75 -45.79 -14.14
CA SER A 651 46.30 -46.67 -15.17
C SER A 651 45.27 -46.94 -16.28
N ALA A 652 45.71 -47.49 -17.42
CA ALA A 652 44.82 -47.89 -18.51
C ALA A 652 43.72 -48.85 -18.02
N GLY A 653 42.46 -48.57 -18.35
CA GLY A 653 41.29 -49.34 -17.94
C GLY A 653 40.83 -49.13 -16.49
N GLU A 654 41.57 -48.36 -15.67
CA GLU A 654 41.25 -48.14 -14.26
C GLU A 654 40.12 -47.11 -14.08
N LYS A 655 39.31 -47.29 -13.02
CA LYS A 655 38.22 -46.39 -12.61
C LYS A 655 38.41 -45.97 -11.15
N LYS A 656 38.26 -44.68 -10.85
CA LYS A 656 38.33 -44.13 -9.49
C LYS A 656 37.27 -43.05 -9.27
N MET A 657 36.90 -42.82 -8.02
CA MET A 657 35.82 -41.91 -7.62
C MET A 657 36.35 -40.65 -6.95
N PHE A 658 35.79 -39.50 -7.30
CA PHE A 658 35.81 -38.30 -6.48
C PHE A 658 34.50 -38.17 -5.70
N TYR A 659 34.59 -37.84 -4.42
CA TYR A 659 33.46 -37.43 -3.59
C TYR A 659 33.45 -35.91 -3.49
N VAL A 660 32.39 -35.28 -3.98
CA VAL A 660 32.19 -33.84 -3.91
C VAL A 660 31.09 -33.52 -2.91
N ASN A 661 31.46 -32.83 -1.85
CA ASN A 661 30.54 -32.27 -0.88
C ASN A 661 30.19 -30.83 -1.28
N ILE A 662 28.91 -30.58 -1.57
CA ILE A 662 28.39 -29.29 -2.05
C ILE A 662 27.44 -28.72 -1.00
N SER A 663 27.57 -27.43 -0.70
CA SER A 663 26.66 -26.70 0.19
C SER A 663 26.30 -25.34 -0.42
N VAL A 664 25.05 -24.94 -0.21
CA VAL A 664 24.45 -23.68 -0.69
C VAL A 664 24.13 -22.77 0.51
N PRO A 665 24.50 -21.47 0.49
CA PRO A 665 24.19 -20.55 1.58
C PRO A 665 22.68 -20.34 1.81
N GLU A 666 22.30 -19.95 3.03
CA GLU A 666 20.89 -19.75 3.42
C GLU A 666 20.18 -18.64 2.64
N TYR A 667 20.92 -17.65 2.15
CA TYR A 667 20.40 -16.49 1.41
C TYR A 667 20.26 -16.71 -0.11
N MET A 668 20.73 -17.84 -0.66
CA MET A 668 20.78 -18.04 -2.12
C MET A 668 19.38 -18.26 -2.73
N PRO A 669 18.95 -17.51 -3.76
CA PRO A 669 17.59 -17.59 -4.32
C PRO A 669 17.27 -18.98 -4.91
N TYR A 670 15.99 -19.36 -4.84
CA TYR A 670 15.50 -20.64 -5.35
C TYR A 670 15.66 -20.79 -6.86
N GLY A 671 15.71 -22.04 -7.31
CA GLY A 671 15.62 -22.39 -8.72
C GLY A 671 16.74 -23.29 -9.22
N LYS A 672 16.65 -23.59 -10.52
CA LYS A 672 17.62 -24.42 -11.24
C LYS A 672 18.90 -23.61 -11.48
N LYS A 673 20.04 -24.18 -11.12
CA LYS A 673 21.38 -23.62 -11.33
C LYS A 673 22.25 -24.64 -12.04
N GLU A 674 23.20 -24.18 -12.83
CA GLU A 674 24.13 -25.05 -13.52
C GLU A 674 25.47 -25.12 -12.77
N LEU A 675 25.97 -26.35 -12.59
CA LEU A 675 27.31 -26.62 -12.11
C LEU A 675 28.09 -27.36 -13.20
N ILE A 676 29.35 -26.97 -13.39
CA ILE A 676 30.28 -27.55 -14.36
C ILE A 676 31.42 -28.20 -13.58
N PHE A 677 31.55 -29.50 -13.74
CA PHE A 677 32.68 -30.28 -13.24
C PHE A 677 33.72 -30.40 -14.33
N LEU A 678 34.95 -30.01 -14.06
CA LEU A 678 36.09 -30.06 -14.98
C LEU A 678 37.17 -30.97 -14.39
N ALA A 679 37.38 -32.13 -15.00
CA ALA A 679 38.52 -32.99 -14.70
C ALA A 679 39.71 -32.63 -15.59
N LYS A 680 40.90 -32.54 -15.00
CA LYS A 680 42.17 -32.33 -15.70
C LYS A 680 43.17 -33.39 -15.27
N ALA A 681 43.96 -33.94 -16.20
CA ALA A 681 45.07 -34.83 -15.88
C ALA A 681 46.22 -34.68 -16.88
N ASP A 682 47.43 -35.05 -16.44
CA ASP A 682 48.62 -35.11 -17.28
C ASP A 682 48.80 -36.55 -17.80
N ALA A 683 48.72 -36.75 -19.10
CA ALA A 683 48.88 -38.04 -19.74
C ALA A 683 50.33 -38.35 -20.09
N SER A 684 50.79 -39.56 -19.79
CA SER A 684 52.13 -40.06 -20.12
C SER A 684 52.06 -41.43 -20.80
N PHE A 685 52.84 -41.62 -21.87
CA PHE A 685 52.94 -42.90 -22.58
C PHE A 685 53.97 -43.82 -21.94
N VAL A 686 53.68 -45.13 -21.90
CA VAL A 686 54.57 -46.16 -21.33
C VAL A 686 55.91 -46.26 -22.07
N SER A 687 56.03 -45.79 -23.32
CA SER A 687 57.24 -45.89 -24.16
C SER A 687 58.09 -44.61 -24.31
N GLY A 688 57.83 -43.54 -23.55
CA GLY A 688 58.62 -42.30 -23.62
C GLY A 688 57.81 -41.03 -23.41
N LYS A 689 58.41 -40.02 -22.77
CA LYS A 689 57.74 -38.83 -22.23
C LYS A 689 57.30 -37.84 -23.32
N ASN A 690 56.02 -37.89 -23.70
CA ASN A 690 55.26 -36.74 -24.17
C ASN A 690 54.13 -36.50 -23.19
N ILE A 691 54.14 -35.35 -22.50
CA ILE A 691 53.09 -34.97 -21.53
C ILE A 691 52.05 -34.15 -22.29
N THR A 692 50.81 -34.63 -22.30
CA THR A 692 49.66 -33.89 -22.86
C THR A 692 48.60 -33.69 -21.78
N VAL A 693 48.03 -32.49 -21.69
CA VAL A 693 46.99 -32.17 -20.71
C VAL A 693 45.65 -32.60 -21.28
N ILE A 694 44.99 -33.56 -20.62
CA ILE A 694 43.66 -34.03 -21.00
C ILE A 694 42.63 -33.39 -20.08
N THR A 695 41.60 -32.79 -20.67
CA THR A 695 40.49 -32.18 -19.92
C THR A 695 39.15 -32.76 -20.37
N ASN A 696 38.27 -33.06 -19.42
CA ASN A 696 36.87 -33.39 -19.70
C ASN A 696 35.96 -32.61 -18.75
N SER A 697 34.77 -32.23 -19.21
CA SER A 697 33.79 -31.51 -18.41
C SER A 697 32.39 -32.10 -18.48
N SER A 698 31.64 -32.02 -17.39
CA SER A 698 30.23 -32.41 -17.32
C SER A 698 29.39 -31.31 -16.68
N ARG A 699 28.23 -31.02 -17.26
CA ARG A 699 27.27 -30.04 -16.74
C ARG A 699 26.17 -30.77 -15.98
N ILE A 700 25.86 -30.27 -14.80
CA ILE A 700 24.85 -30.82 -13.89
C ILE A 700 23.85 -29.73 -13.53
N SER A 701 22.57 -30.07 -13.50
CA SER A 701 21.52 -29.20 -12.98
C SER A 701 21.39 -29.37 -11.47
N MET A 702 21.69 -28.33 -10.70
CA MET A 702 21.44 -28.25 -9.26
C MET A 702 20.10 -27.56 -9.00
N ILE A 703 19.23 -28.15 -8.20
CA ILE A 703 18.00 -27.51 -7.73
C ILE A 703 18.13 -27.19 -6.24
N VAL A 704 17.89 -25.94 -5.88
CA VAL A 704 17.99 -25.44 -4.51
C VAL A 704 16.61 -25.45 -3.84
N HIS A 705 16.47 -26.21 -2.76
CA HIS A 705 15.23 -26.35 -1.98
C HIS A 705 15.35 -25.73 -0.56
N SER A 706 14.23 -25.25 -0.01
CA SER A 706 14.07 -24.75 1.38
C SER A 706 13.59 -25.80 2.37
N VAL A 707 12.69 -26.70 1.96
CA VAL A 707 11.87 -27.53 2.87
C VAL A 707 11.85 -29.01 2.45
N TRP A 708 11.72 -29.90 3.43
CA TRP A 708 11.57 -31.35 3.24
C TRP A 708 10.22 -31.74 2.61
N GLU A 709 10.23 -32.72 1.71
CA GLU A 709 9.04 -33.44 1.22
C GLU A 709 8.17 -33.99 2.39
N ASN A 710 8.82 -34.50 3.44
CA ASN A 710 8.15 -35.05 4.63
C ASN A 710 7.36 -34.00 5.43
N LEU A 711 7.86 -32.76 5.49
CA LEU A 711 7.13 -31.68 6.19
C LEU A 711 5.88 -31.28 5.42
N THR A 712 5.97 -31.20 4.09
CA THR A 712 4.84 -30.84 3.23
C THR A 712 3.79 -31.96 3.16
N GLN A 713 4.21 -33.23 3.20
CA GLN A 713 3.29 -34.38 3.34
C GLN A 713 2.51 -34.34 4.66
N LYS A 714 3.16 -33.94 5.76
CA LYS A 714 2.47 -33.73 7.04
C LYS A 714 1.44 -32.58 6.96
N LEU A 715 1.82 -31.45 6.34
CA LEU A 715 0.92 -30.30 6.17
C LEU A 715 -0.31 -30.63 5.32
N ILE A 716 -0.18 -31.49 4.31
CA ILE A 716 -1.33 -32.01 3.56
C ILE A 716 -2.29 -32.77 4.46
N LEU A 717 -1.77 -33.65 5.32
CA LEU A 717 -2.60 -34.45 6.22
C LEU A 717 -3.37 -33.55 7.19
N ASP A 718 -2.66 -32.57 7.78
CA ASP A 718 -3.25 -31.58 8.68
C ASP A 718 -4.32 -30.73 7.96
N ALA A 719 -4.09 -30.35 6.70
CA ALA A 719 -5.05 -29.59 5.89
C ALA A 719 -6.31 -30.41 5.54
N HIS A 720 -6.17 -31.70 5.22
CA HIS A 720 -7.31 -32.59 5.02
C HIS A 720 -8.15 -32.74 6.30
N GLU A 721 -7.48 -32.91 7.45
CA GLU A 721 -8.17 -32.98 8.75
C GLU A 721 -8.90 -31.66 9.06
N ALA A 722 -8.28 -30.52 8.79
CA ALA A 722 -8.87 -29.19 8.94
C ALA A 722 -10.12 -29.01 8.07
N VAL A 723 -10.07 -29.45 6.81
CA VAL A 723 -11.22 -29.40 5.89
C VAL A 723 -12.38 -30.28 6.38
N GLU A 724 -12.09 -31.49 6.85
CA GLU A 724 -13.11 -32.37 7.44
C GLU A 724 -13.74 -31.79 8.72
N LYS A 725 -12.96 -31.09 9.55
CA LYS A 725 -13.49 -30.35 10.71
C LYS A 725 -14.40 -29.21 10.26
N MET A 726 -13.98 -28.40 9.29
CA MET A 726 -14.81 -27.32 8.74
C MET A 726 -16.13 -27.83 8.13
N LYS A 727 -16.12 -29.02 7.54
CA LYS A 727 -17.33 -29.68 7.02
C LYS A 727 -18.30 -30.06 8.14
N LYS A 728 -17.80 -30.50 9.29
CA LYS A 728 -18.62 -30.80 10.48
C LYS A 728 -19.21 -29.53 11.10
N MET A 729 -18.55 -28.39 10.96
CA MET A 729 -19.03 -27.06 11.37
C MET A 729 -20.12 -26.50 10.42
N GLY A 730 -20.50 -27.22 9.36
CA GLY A 730 -21.53 -26.78 8.41
C GLY A 730 -21.06 -25.82 7.32
N ILE A 731 -19.74 -25.63 7.17
CA ILE A 731 -19.15 -24.73 6.16
C ILE A 731 -19.11 -25.41 4.79
N ASN A 732 -19.41 -24.67 3.72
CA ASN A 732 -19.18 -25.12 2.36
C ASN A 732 -17.66 -25.24 2.06
N THR A 733 -17.15 -26.47 2.04
CA THR A 733 -15.70 -26.75 1.92
C THR A 733 -15.16 -26.83 0.50
N ARG A 734 -16.00 -26.68 -0.54
CA ARG A 734 -15.62 -26.93 -1.94
C ARG A 734 -14.41 -26.09 -2.40
N LYS A 735 -14.30 -24.86 -1.88
CA LYS A 735 -13.16 -23.97 -2.19
C LYS A 735 -11.87 -24.46 -1.54
N PHE A 736 -11.91 -24.92 -0.29
CA PHE A 736 -10.75 -25.43 0.44
C PHE A 736 -10.28 -26.78 -0.10
N GLU A 737 -11.20 -27.67 -0.46
CA GLU A 737 -10.89 -28.95 -1.13
C GLU A 737 -10.14 -28.72 -2.46
N ASN A 738 -10.52 -27.70 -3.24
CA ASN A 738 -9.81 -27.34 -4.46
C ASN A 738 -8.40 -26.78 -4.19
N LEU A 739 -8.21 -26.03 -3.09
CA LEU A 739 -6.89 -25.53 -2.70
C LEU A 739 -5.95 -26.66 -2.26
N VAL A 740 -6.46 -27.62 -1.50
CA VAL A 740 -5.69 -28.82 -1.11
C VAL A 740 -5.29 -29.63 -2.36
N LYS A 741 -6.20 -29.85 -3.30
CA LYS A 741 -5.87 -30.50 -4.60
C LYS A 741 -4.82 -29.73 -5.41
N LYS A 742 -4.85 -28.40 -5.35
CA LYS A 742 -3.84 -27.54 -6.00
C LYS A 742 -2.46 -27.73 -5.36
N ALA A 743 -2.40 -27.81 -4.02
CA ALA A 743 -1.16 -28.09 -3.30
C ALA A 743 -0.61 -29.49 -3.60
N GLU A 744 -1.47 -30.51 -3.74
CA GLU A 744 -1.07 -31.85 -4.21
C GLU A 744 -0.45 -31.82 -5.61
N GLY A 745 -1.00 -31.01 -6.52
CA GLY A 745 -0.42 -30.78 -7.85
C GLY A 745 0.99 -30.19 -7.77
N TYR A 746 1.20 -29.18 -6.93
CA TYR A 746 2.53 -28.58 -6.72
C TYR A 746 3.54 -29.58 -6.13
N ILE A 747 3.11 -30.48 -5.26
CA ILE A 747 3.99 -31.53 -4.72
C ILE A 747 4.39 -32.55 -5.79
N ASN A 748 3.46 -32.96 -6.66
CA ASN A 748 3.78 -33.83 -7.79
C ASN A 748 4.79 -33.20 -8.76
N GLU A 749 4.78 -31.87 -8.87
CA GLU A 749 5.75 -31.08 -9.64
C GLU A 749 7.05 -30.75 -8.87
N SER A 750 7.23 -31.27 -7.63
CA SER A 750 8.35 -30.95 -6.73
C SER A 750 8.46 -29.45 -6.33
N ARG A 751 7.36 -28.70 -6.37
CA ARG A 751 7.23 -27.28 -6.01
C ARG A 751 6.73 -27.12 -4.56
N TYR A 752 7.55 -27.56 -3.61
CA TYR A 752 7.15 -27.70 -2.20
C TYR A 752 6.83 -26.38 -1.46
N GLU A 753 7.42 -25.25 -1.87
CA GLU A 753 7.18 -23.95 -1.20
C GLU A 753 5.78 -23.43 -1.53
N GLU A 754 5.38 -23.46 -2.80
CA GLU A 754 4.05 -23.03 -3.22
C GLU A 754 2.96 -23.96 -2.69
N ALA A 755 3.26 -25.25 -2.54
CA ALA A 755 2.39 -26.19 -1.86
C ALA A 755 2.22 -25.81 -0.38
N LYS A 756 3.31 -25.46 0.30
CA LYS A 756 3.29 -25.02 1.70
C LYS A 756 2.47 -23.74 1.87
N ASP A 757 2.68 -22.72 1.03
CA ASP A 757 1.94 -21.45 1.14
C ASP A 757 0.42 -21.66 1.00
N VAL A 758 0.00 -22.49 0.05
CA VAL A 758 -1.42 -22.84 -0.14
C VAL A 758 -1.97 -23.63 1.04
N LEU A 759 -1.18 -24.54 1.63
CA LEU A 759 -1.61 -25.33 2.80
C LEU A 759 -1.67 -24.47 4.06
N GLU A 760 -0.75 -23.53 4.26
CA GLU A 760 -0.77 -22.59 5.37
C GLU A 760 -1.99 -21.66 5.30
N GLU A 761 -2.39 -21.23 4.09
CA GLU A 761 -3.64 -20.49 3.88
C GLU A 761 -4.86 -21.29 4.36
N VAL A 762 -4.96 -22.57 3.99
CA VAL A 762 -6.07 -23.43 4.44
C VAL A 762 -6.09 -23.57 5.97
N MET A 763 -4.93 -23.74 6.59
CA MET A 763 -4.79 -23.87 8.05
C MET A 763 -5.14 -22.58 8.79
N GLU A 764 -4.78 -21.41 8.25
CA GLU A 764 -5.14 -20.12 8.81
C GLU A 764 -6.67 -19.91 8.78
N LYS A 765 -7.31 -20.22 7.64
CA LYS A 765 -8.76 -20.12 7.50
C LYS A 765 -9.50 -21.07 8.44
N HIS A 766 -8.98 -22.26 8.66
CA HIS A 766 -9.53 -23.20 9.65
C HIS A 766 -9.50 -22.64 11.08
N ARG A 767 -8.37 -22.10 11.54
CA ARG A 767 -8.27 -21.49 12.88
C ARG A 767 -9.25 -20.33 13.05
N LYS A 768 -9.45 -19.55 11.99
CA LYS A 768 -10.43 -18.45 11.98
C LYS A 768 -11.87 -18.99 12.06
N ALA A 769 -12.17 -20.08 11.37
CA ALA A 769 -13.47 -20.73 11.46
C ALA A 769 -13.77 -21.27 12.87
N GLU A 770 -12.80 -21.91 13.54
CA GLU A 770 -12.95 -22.37 14.94
C GLU A 770 -13.28 -21.22 15.90
N LEU A 771 -12.61 -20.08 15.74
CA LEU A 771 -12.89 -18.90 16.57
C LEU A 771 -14.32 -18.37 16.34
N ILE A 772 -14.76 -18.30 15.08
CA ILE A 772 -16.10 -17.81 14.74
C ILE A 772 -17.18 -18.76 15.24
N GLU A 773 -16.96 -20.08 15.14
CA GLU A 773 -17.87 -21.09 15.68
C GLU A 773 -18.09 -20.90 17.19
N SER A 774 -16.99 -20.78 17.96
CA SER A 774 -17.08 -20.51 19.40
C SER A 774 -17.86 -19.21 19.71
N MET A 775 -17.72 -18.18 18.89
CA MET A 775 -18.47 -16.93 19.07
C MET A 775 -19.94 -17.07 18.70
N LEU A 776 -20.28 -17.88 17.69
CA LEU A 776 -21.66 -18.20 17.33
C LEU A 776 -22.33 -18.99 18.46
N GLU A 777 -21.63 -19.96 19.05
CA GLU A 777 -22.11 -20.71 20.22
C GLU A 777 -22.41 -19.79 21.41
N ASP A 778 -21.52 -18.82 21.70
CA ASP A 778 -21.72 -17.85 22.79
C ASP A 778 -22.99 -16.99 22.56
N VAL A 779 -23.23 -16.54 21.32
CA VAL A 779 -24.43 -15.76 20.97
C VAL A 779 -25.69 -16.63 21.04
N GLU A 780 -25.62 -17.87 20.55
CA GLU A 780 -26.73 -18.82 20.59
C GLU A 780 -27.14 -19.18 22.02
N GLU A 781 -26.16 -19.41 22.91
CA GLU A 781 -26.42 -19.64 24.33
C GLU A 781 -27.12 -18.41 24.95
N GLY A 782 -26.64 -17.20 24.62
CA GLY A 782 -27.27 -15.94 25.03
C GLY A 782 -28.73 -15.81 24.60
N ILE A 783 -29.03 -16.11 23.33
CA ILE A 783 -30.38 -16.10 22.77
C ILE A 783 -31.28 -17.14 23.47
N ASN A 784 -30.77 -18.36 23.68
CA ASN A 784 -31.52 -19.45 24.33
C ASN A 784 -31.85 -19.14 25.79
N ILE A 785 -30.91 -18.52 26.52
CA ILE A 785 -31.16 -18.03 27.88
C ILE A 785 -32.26 -16.97 27.86
N ALA A 786 -32.24 -16.02 26.94
CA ALA A 786 -33.28 -14.99 26.82
C ALA A 786 -34.67 -15.59 26.51
N LYS A 787 -34.74 -16.56 25.59
CA LYS A 787 -35.98 -17.30 25.26
C LYS A 787 -36.57 -18.03 26.46
N LYS A 788 -35.72 -18.66 27.29
CA LYS A 788 -36.15 -19.36 28.52
C LYS A 788 -36.87 -18.44 29.51
N TYR A 789 -36.56 -17.14 29.47
CA TYR A 789 -37.21 -16.12 30.31
C TYR A 789 -38.25 -15.28 29.55
N TRP A 790 -38.71 -15.73 28.37
CA TRP A 790 -39.72 -15.06 27.54
C TRP A 790 -39.31 -13.66 27.06
N ILE A 791 -38.02 -13.45 26.80
CA ILE A 791 -37.47 -12.17 26.33
C ILE A 791 -37.16 -12.29 24.83
N SER A 792 -37.65 -11.33 24.03
CA SER A 792 -37.42 -11.27 22.58
C SER A 792 -36.16 -10.44 22.28
N LEU A 793 -35.25 -10.98 21.46
CA LEU A 793 -34.01 -10.33 21.02
C LEU A 793 -33.97 -10.20 19.48
N PRO A 794 -34.82 -9.35 18.88
CA PRO A 794 -35.03 -9.34 17.43
C PRO A 794 -33.76 -8.92 16.66
N GLU A 795 -32.99 -7.96 17.16
CA GLU A 795 -31.78 -7.48 16.48
C GLU A 795 -30.61 -8.45 16.66
N THR A 796 -30.44 -9.01 17.87
CA THR A 796 -29.42 -10.05 18.10
C THR A 796 -29.72 -11.33 17.28
N GLU A 797 -30.98 -11.78 17.20
CA GLU A 797 -31.36 -12.97 16.42
C GLU A 797 -31.17 -12.78 14.91
N THR A 798 -31.50 -11.59 14.38
CA THR A 798 -31.30 -11.29 12.96
C THR A 798 -29.82 -11.25 12.62
N LEU A 799 -28.98 -10.59 13.42
CA LEU A 799 -27.53 -10.56 13.23
C LEU A 799 -26.89 -11.94 13.38
N TYR A 800 -27.33 -12.74 14.36
CA TYR A 800 -26.91 -14.14 14.51
C TYR A 800 -27.25 -14.98 13.28
N SER A 801 -28.49 -14.87 12.76
CA SER A 801 -28.90 -15.62 11.56
C SER A 801 -28.10 -15.22 10.31
N LEU A 802 -27.77 -13.93 10.16
CA LEU A 802 -26.94 -13.44 9.07
C LEU A 802 -25.48 -13.90 9.22
N ALA A 803 -24.96 -13.95 10.45
CA ALA A 803 -23.63 -14.45 10.76
C ALA A 803 -23.52 -15.96 10.46
N LEU A 804 -24.50 -16.76 10.91
CA LEU A 804 -24.59 -18.19 10.66
C LEU A 804 -24.68 -18.48 9.15
N SER A 805 -25.55 -17.76 8.44
CA SER A 805 -25.70 -17.93 6.99
C SER A 805 -24.42 -17.54 6.21
N ALA A 806 -23.67 -16.53 6.67
CA ALA A 806 -22.38 -16.18 6.10
C ALA A 806 -21.29 -17.23 6.41
N PHE A 807 -21.33 -17.81 7.61
CA PHE A 807 -20.43 -18.87 8.06
C PHE A 807 -20.63 -20.17 7.25
N GLU A 808 -21.87 -20.61 7.08
CA GLU A 808 -22.23 -21.78 6.26
C GLU A 808 -21.81 -21.62 4.79
N ARG A 809 -21.89 -20.40 4.24
CA ARG A 809 -21.40 -20.08 2.89
C ARG A 809 -19.87 -20.06 2.76
N GLY A 810 -19.12 -20.10 3.87
CA GLY A 810 -17.66 -20.00 3.89
C GLY A 810 -17.11 -18.57 3.78
N ASP A 811 -17.94 -17.55 3.95
CA ASP A 811 -17.52 -16.13 3.99
C ASP A 811 -17.12 -15.74 5.42
N LEU A 812 -15.95 -16.23 5.85
CA LEU A 812 -15.44 -16.08 7.22
C LEU A 812 -15.20 -14.61 7.62
N SER A 813 -14.98 -13.71 6.66
CA SER A 813 -14.77 -12.27 6.96
C SER A 813 -16.09 -11.59 7.33
N ARG A 814 -17.14 -11.82 6.53
CA ARG A 814 -18.49 -11.30 6.87
C ARG A 814 -19.05 -11.99 8.10
N ALA A 815 -18.87 -13.30 8.25
CA ALA A 815 -19.32 -14.04 9.44
C ALA A 815 -18.70 -13.47 10.73
N GLU A 816 -17.39 -13.23 10.73
CA GLU A 816 -16.69 -12.63 11.89
C GLU A 816 -17.23 -11.24 12.26
N LYS A 817 -17.44 -10.37 11.26
CA LYS A 817 -17.98 -9.03 11.51
C LYS A 817 -19.39 -9.13 12.11
N ARG A 818 -20.26 -9.93 11.50
CA ARG A 818 -21.65 -10.07 11.93
C ARG A 818 -21.80 -10.72 13.30
N VAL A 819 -20.97 -11.70 13.66
CA VAL A 819 -21.01 -12.30 15.00
C VAL A 819 -20.46 -11.34 16.07
N LYS A 820 -19.45 -10.51 15.75
CA LYS A 820 -18.98 -9.44 16.65
C LYS A 820 -20.05 -8.37 16.85
N ASP A 821 -20.73 -7.98 15.79
CA ASP A 821 -21.86 -7.04 15.85
C ASP A 821 -23.00 -7.65 16.68
N ALA A 822 -23.32 -8.93 16.49
CA ALA A 822 -24.32 -9.65 17.28
C ALA A 822 -23.95 -9.69 18.78
N LEU A 823 -22.68 -9.93 19.12
CA LEU A 823 -22.19 -9.89 20.51
C LEU A 823 -22.27 -8.49 21.12
N LEU A 824 -21.99 -7.45 20.34
CA LEU A 824 -22.05 -6.06 20.79
C LEU A 824 -23.50 -5.63 21.02
N VAL A 825 -24.40 -5.95 20.09
CA VAL A 825 -25.83 -5.68 20.20
C VAL A 825 -26.45 -6.51 21.32
N TYR A 826 -26.03 -7.77 21.49
CA TYR A 826 -26.41 -8.57 22.66
C TYR A 826 -25.96 -7.94 23.97
N ALA A 827 -24.81 -7.27 24.02
CA ALA A 827 -24.36 -6.57 25.23
C ALA A 827 -25.18 -5.29 25.53
N THR A 828 -25.72 -4.63 24.51
CA THR A 828 -26.55 -3.43 24.67
C THR A 828 -28.02 -3.78 24.95
N GLU A 829 -28.64 -4.67 24.17
CA GLU A 829 -29.95 -5.27 24.47
C GLU A 829 -29.89 -6.01 25.84
N GLY A 830 -28.77 -6.67 26.13
CA GLY A 830 -28.45 -7.35 27.39
C GLY A 830 -28.23 -6.45 28.60
N GLY A 831 -27.95 -5.15 28.39
CA GLY A 831 -27.90 -4.17 29.47
C GLY A 831 -29.26 -4.00 30.15
N ILE A 832 -30.34 -4.06 29.37
CA ILE A 832 -31.73 -4.01 29.85
C ILE A 832 -32.10 -5.33 30.56
N ILE A 833 -31.52 -6.46 30.10
CA ILE A 833 -31.69 -7.79 30.68
C ILE A 833 -31.19 -7.86 32.13
N ASN A 834 -30.06 -7.24 32.47
CA ASN A 834 -29.57 -7.22 33.85
C ASN A 834 -30.52 -6.49 34.81
N VAL A 835 -31.28 -5.50 34.31
CA VAL A 835 -32.27 -4.75 35.09
C VAL A 835 -33.59 -5.51 35.18
N LEU A 836 -34.07 -6.12 34.10
CA LEU A 836 -35.32 -6.90 34.09
C LEU A 836 -35.21 -8.24 34.81
N ILE A 837 -34.11 -8.98 34.65
CA ILE A 837 -33.83 -10.21 35.43
C ILE A 837 -33.66 -9.86 36.91
N PHE A 838 -33.06 -8.72 37.24
CA PHE A 838 -32.98 -8.22 38.61
C PHE A 838 -34.36 -7.87 39.18
N ILE A 839 -35.23 -7.24 38.39
CA ILE A 839 -36.60 -6.91 38.80
C ILE A 839 -37.41 -8.18 38.99
N HIS A 840 -37.35 -9.14 38.06
CA HIS A 840 -38.11 -10.39 38.13
C HIS A 840 -37.61 -11.31 39.24
N ARG A 841 -36.30 -11.44 39.45
CA ARG A 841 -35.72 -12.29 40.51
C ARG A 841 -35.88 -11.72 41.92
N ASN A 842 -36.03 -10.40 42.04
CA ASN A 842 -36.20 -9.72 43.32
C ASN A 842 -37.57 -9.04 43.46
N TRP A 843 -38.57 -9.46 42.68
CA TRP A 843 -39.85 -8.74 42.58
C TRP A 843 -40.58 -8.66 43.92
N LEU A 844 -40.55 -9.72 44.73
CA LEU A 844 -41.07 -9.74 46.10
C LEU A 844 -40.38 -8.73 47.03
N LEU A 845 -39.09 -8.48 46.79
CA LEU A 845 -38.28 -7.52 47.55
C LEU A 845 -38.57 -6.09 47.09
N ILE A 846 -38.87 -5.90 45.81
CA ILE A 846 -39.23 -4.62 45.18
C ILE A 846 -40.65 -4.20 45.57
N THR A 847 -41.60 -5.14 45.64
CA THR A 847 -42.96 -4.89 46.15
C THR A 847 -42.95 -4.57 47.65
N PHE A 848 -42.01 -5.15 48.41
CA PHE A 848 -41.80 -4.81 49.82
C PHE A 848 -41.10 -3.44 49.99
N LEU A 849 -40.25 -3.04 49.04
CA LEU A 849 -39.54 -1.75 49.01
C LEU A 849 -40.44 -0.55 48.64
N LEU A 850 -41.47 -0.76 47.81
CA LEU A 850 -42.45 0.28 47.46
C LEU A 850 -43.36 0.66 48.63
N PHE A 851 -43.52 -0.23 49.62
CA PHE A 851 -44.45 -0.05 50.75
C PHE A 851 -43.84 0.66 51.97
N LEU A 852 -42.51 0.86 52.03
CA LEU A 852 -41.83 1.48 53.19
C LEU A 852 -41.01 2.71 52.77
N GLY A 853 -41.73 3.77 52.43
CA GLY A 853 -41.16 5.09 52.18
C GLY A 853 -40.77 5.82 53.46
N THR A 854 -39.45 5.94 53.65
CA THR A 854 -38.64 7.02 54.27
C THR A 854 -37.63 6.50 55.29
N GLY A 855 -36.34 6.61 54.93
CA GLY A 855 -35.16 6.29 55.77
C GLY A 855 -34.22 5.20 55.22
N ILE A 856 -34.72 4.20 54.49
CA ILE A 856 -33.92 3.04 54.07
C ILE A 856 -33.24 3.22 52.69
N GLY A 857 -33.69 4.15 51.85
CA GLY A 857 -33.15 4.37 50.49
C GLY A 857 -31.64 4.61 50.46
N TYR A 858 -31.09 5.31 51.45
CA TYR A 858 -29.65 5.54 51.57
C TYR A 858 -28.85 4.27 51.88
N VAL A 859 -29.40 3.38 52.72
CA VAL A 859 -28.75 2.09 53.06
C VAL A 859 -28.84 1.12 51.88
N ALA A 860 -29.93 1.15 51.11
CA ALA A 860 -30.12 0.33 49.92
C ALA A 860 -29.13 0.69 48.80
N ILE A 861 -28.97 1.99 48.47
CA ILE A 861 -28.00 2.46 47.47
C ILE A 861 -26.56 2.06 47.87
N ARG A 862 -26.22 2.17 49.16
CA ARG A 862 -24.90 1.78 49.68
C ARG A 862 -24.65 0.28 49.55
N ARG A 863 -25.65 -0.57 49.83
CA ARG A 863 -25.57 -2.03 49.66
C ARG A 863 -25.39 -2.42 48.20
N VAL A 864 -26.09 -1.76 47.28
CA VAL A 864 -25.94 -2.00 45.83
C VAL A 864 -24.53 -1.63 45.36
N ARG A 865 -23.99 -0.47 45.77
CA ARG A 865 -22.60 -0.07 45.44
C ARG A 865 -21.56 -1.06 45.96
N ILE A 866 -21.73 -1.58 47.18
CA ILE A 866 -20.85 -2.63 47.76
C ILE A 866 -20.87 -3.90 46.90
N ILE A 867 -22.03 -4.32 46.41
CA ILE A 867 -22.19 -5.52 45.57
C ILE A 867 -21.48 -5.32 44.23
N LEU A 868 -21.68 -4.18 43.56
CA LEU A 868 -21.04 -3.88 42.27
C LEU A 868 -19.51 -3.88 42.38
N ILE A 869 -18.96 -3.27 43.43
CA ILE A 869 -17.51 -3.25 43.66
C ILE A 869 -16.96 -4.67 43.92
N LYS A 870 -17.69 -5.51 44.67
CA LYS A 870 -17.31 -6.92 44.91
C LYS A 870 -17.31 -7.75 43.62
N ILE A 871 -18.27 -7.53 42.72
CA ILE A 871 -18.32 -8.19 41.41
C ILE A 871 -17.10 -7.81 40.58
N LYS A 872 -16.78 -6.52 40.50
CA LYS A 872 -15.61 -6.04 39.73
C LYS A 872 -14.30 -6.60 40.30
N LEU A 873 -14.16 -6.70 41.62
CA LEU A 873 -13.02 -7.34 42.28
C LEU A 873 -12.91 -8.84 41.94
N SER A 874 -14.03 -9.55 41.84
CA SER A 874 -14.04 -10.95 41.42
C SER A 874 -13.60 -11.13 39.96
N MET A 875 -13.95 -10.20 39.08
CA MET A 875 -13.53 -10.21 37.68
C MET A 875 -12.01 -9.97 37.56
N LEU A 876 -11.49 -8.97 38.27
CA LEU A 876 -10.04 -8.67 38.29
C LEU A 876 -9.21 -9.86 38.82
N ARG A 877 -9.71 -10.62 39.81
CA ARG A 877 -9.04 -11.86 40.27
C ARG A 877 -9.01 -12.98 39.23
N ARG A 878 -10.05 -13.10 38.41
CA ARG A 878 -10.06 -14.08 37.30
C ARG A 878 -9.05 -13.67 36.24
N GLU A 879 -9.00 -12.39 35.91
CA GLU A 879 -8.04 -11.84 34.95
C GLU A 879 -6.59 -12.02 35.43
N GLU A 880 -6.32 -11.76 36.70
CA GLU A 880 -5.01 -12.03 37.34
C GLU A 880 -4.56 -13.47 37.11
N LYS A 881 -5.42 -14.45 37.39
CA LYS A 881 -5.12 -15.88 37.24
C LYS A 881 -4.86 -16.28 35.78
N ILE A 882 -5.54 -15.62 34.83
CA ILE A 882 -5.31 -15.83 33.39
C ILE A 882 -3.91 -15.35 33.01
N ILE A 883 -3.52 -14.15 33.45
CA ILE A 883 -2.18 -13.61 33.14
C ILE A 883 -1.08 -14.45 33.76
N GLU A 884 -1.25 -14.95 34.99
CA GLU A 884 -0.30 -15.89 35.60
C GLU A 884 -0.12 -17.16 34.76
N ASN A 885 -1.23 -17.72 34.24
CA ASN A 885 -1.17 -18.88 33.35
C ASN A 885 -0.48 -18.58 32.02
N LEU A 886 -0.69 -17.38 31.46
CA LEU A 886 -0.03 -16.94 30.22
C LEU A 886 1.47 -16.74 30.41
N ILE A 887 1.90 -16.14 31.52
CA ILE A 887 3.32 -16.03 31.89
C ILE A 887 3.95 -17.43 32.00
N ARG A 888 3.27 -18.36 32.67
CA ARG A 888 3.73 -19.75 32.81
C ARG A 888 3.83 -20.47 31.47
N LYS A 889 2.87 -20.24 30.56
CA LYS A 889 2.89 -20.80 29.20
C LYS A 889 4.06 -20.25 28.39
N ALA A 890 4.27 -18.93 28.40
CA ALA A 890 5.39 -18.27 27.72
C ALA A 890 6.76 -18.79 28.22
N GLN A 891 6.90 -19.01 29.53
CA GLN A 891 8.09 -19.60 30.13
C GLN A 891 8.35 -21.04 29.66
N ILE A 892 7.29 -21.85 29.53
CA ILE A 892 7.41 -23.23 29.02
C ILE A 892 7.81 -23.21 27.54
N GLU A 893 7.23 -22.33 26.74
CA GLU A 893 7.51 -22.22 25.31
C GLU A 893 8.94 -21.75 25.04
N ARG A 894 9.48 -20.84 25.88
CA ARG A 894 10.88 -20.41 25.82
C ARG A 894 11.86 -21.47 26.36
N PHE A 895 11.72 -21.88 27.61
CA PHE A 895 12.76 -22.65 28.31
C PHE A 895 12.66 -24.17 28.15
N LYS A 896 11.47 -24.71 27.84
CA LYS A 896 11.30 -26.15 27.60
C LYS A 896 11.18 -26.52 26.13
N LYS A 897 10.52 -25.66 25.32
CA LYS A 897 10.27 -25.96 23.91
C LYS A 897 11.21 -25.24 22.93
N MET A 898 11.96 -24.22 23.39
CA MET A 898 12.85 -23.39 22.57
C MET A 898 12.17 -22.76 21.33
N ILE A 899 10.87 -22.44 21.44
CA ILE A 899 10.08 -21.93 20.32
C ILE A 899 10.18 -20.41 20.19
N LEU A 900 10.15 -19.66 21.30
CA LEU A 900 10.29 -18.19 21.28
C LEU A 900 11.75 -17.76 21.28
N SER A 901 12.09 -16.71 20.53
CA SER A 901 13.40 -16.02 20.61
C SER A 901 13.55 -15.24 21.94
N ASP A 902 14.77 -14.80 22.27
CA ASP A 902 15.02 -14.10 23.54
C ASP A 902 14.32 -12.75 23.59
N GLU A 903 14.28 -12.06 22.45
CA GLU A 903 13.68 -10.75 22.31
C GLU A 903 12.16 -10.82 22.39
N GLU A 904 11.54 -11.76 21.68
CA GLU A 904 10.08 -11.98 21.72
C GLU A 904 9.62 -12.39 23.12
N TYR A 905 10.38 -13.27 23.80
CA TYR A 905 10.07 -13.64 25.18
C TYR A 905 10.16 -12.44 26.14
N ARG A 906 11.19 -11.60 26.02
CA ARG A 906 11.34 -10.39 26.87
C ARG A 906 10.20 -9.40 26.64
N ASN A 907 9.80 -9.19 25.39
CA ASN A 907 8.69 -8.30 25.06
C ASN A 907 7.34 -8.82 25.57
N LEU A 908 7.08 -10.12 25.40
CA LEU A 908 5.84 -10.76 25.84
C LEU A 908 5.71 -10.76 27.38
N ILE A 909 6.80 -11.09 28.09
CA ILE A 909 6.83 -11.04 29.56
C ILE A 909 6.66 -9.60 30.06
N SER A 910 7.34 -8.63 29.46
CA SER A 910 7.19 -7.21 29.80
C SER A 910 5.73 -6.73 29.66
N HIS A 911 5.04 -7.17 28.60
CA HIS A 911 3.64 -6.85 28.38
C HIS A 911 2.73 -7.44 29.49
N TYR A 912 2.89 -8.73 29.81
CA TYR A 912 2.10 -9.39 30.86
C TYR A 912 2.38 -8.81 32.25
N GLU A 913 3.65 -8.51 32.57
CA GLU A 913 4.04 -7.87 33.82
C GLU A 913 3.40 -6.48 33.96
N ASN A 914 3.40 -5.66 32.89
CA ASN A 914 2.75 -4.35 32.91
C ASN A 914 1.22 -4.45 33.11
N ARG A 915 0.55 -5.44 32.50
CA ARG A 915 -0.88 -5.66 32.71
C ARG A 915 -1.18 -6.14 34.13
N MET A 916 -0.35 -7.01 34.68
CA MET A 916 -0.46 -7.48 36.07
C MET A 916 -0.40 -6.31 37.07
N VAL A 917 0.52 -5.37 36.87
CA VAL A 917 0.64 -4.15 37.69
C VAL A 917 -0.65 -3.32 37.62
N LYS A 918 -1.25 -3.14 36.44
CA LYS A 918 -2.52 -2.40 36.28
C LYS A 918 -3.68 -3.08 37.02
N ILE A 919 -3.82 -4.40 36.90
CA ILE A 919 -4.87 -5.17 37.59
C ILE A 919 -4.73 -5.04 39.11
N LYS A 920 -3.50 -5.16 39.64
CA LYS A 920 -3.24 -5.02 41.08
C LYS A 920 -3.58 -3.63 41.59
N ARG A 921 -3.18 -2.57 40.87
CA ARG A 921 -3.51 -1.18 41.19
C ARG A 921 -5.03 -0.95 41.25
N GLU A 922 -5.75 -1.42 40.24
CA GLU A 922 -7.20 -1.25 40.17
C GLU A 922 -7.93 -2.06 41.27
N SER A 923 -7.44 -3.26 41.58
CA SER A 923 -7.94 -4.09 42.68
C SER A 923 -7.77 -3.39 44.04
N ILE A 924 -6.61 -2.79 44.29
CA ILE A 924 -6.35 -2.04 45.53
C ILE A 924 -7.28 -0.82 45.64
N ARG A 925 -7.41 -0.03 44.57
CA ARG A 925 -8.33 1.13 44.52
C ARG A 925 -9.79 0.75 44.73
N LEU A 926 -10.22 -0.42 44.26
CA LEU A 926 -11.59 -0.90 44.47
C LEU A 926 -11.78 -1.45 45.89
N LEU A 927 -10.77 -2.09 46.47
CA LEU A 927 -10.79 -2.54 47.87
C LEU A 927 -10.84 -1.37 48.86
N SER A 928 -10.16 -0.25 48.57
CA SER A 928 -10.22 0.97 49.39
C SER A 928 -11.60 1.63 49.33
N LYS A 929 -12.16 1.78 48.13
CA LYS A 929 -13.56 2.21 47.95
C LYS A 929 -14.55 1.28 48.64
N LEU A 930 -14.31 -0.04 48.65
CA LEU A 930 -15.14 -1.00 49.38
C LEU A 930 -15.06 -0.79 50.89
N LEU A 931 -13.86 -0.54 51.43
CA LEU A 931 -13.62 -0.31 52.85
C LEU A 931 -14.31 0.97 53.35
N SER A 932 -14.18 2.08 52.62
CA SER A 932 -14.85 3.35 52.94
C SER A 932 -16.39 3.23 52.90
N LEU A 933 -16.91 2.31 52.09
CA LEU A 933 -18.33 2.00 52.04
C LEU A 933 -18.81 1.03 53.14
N ILE A 934 -17.93 0.31 53.84
CA ILE A 934 -18.32 -0.71 54.83
C ILE A 934 -18.32 -0.20 56.29
N LYS A 935 -17.36 0.63 56.72
CA LYS A 935 -17.30 1.13 58.11
C LYS A 935 -17.74 2.61 58.18
N LYS A 936 -18.25 3.07 59.33
CA LYS A 936 -18.73 4.44 59.54
C LYS A 936 -17.95 5.11 60.68
N TRP A 937 -17.69 6.40 60.50
CA TRP A 937 -17.12 7.39 61.44
C TRP A 937 -15.61 7.28 61.70
N ASP A 938 -14.88 7.98 60.83
CA ASP A 938 -13.62 8.70 61.03
C ASP A 938 -12.66 8.42 59.85
N SER A 939 -12.47 9.42 58.99
CA SER A 939 -11.68 9.28 57.75
C SER A 939 -10.22 8.95 58.06
N ILE A 940 -9.72 9.34 59.23
CA ILE A 940 -8.33 9.14 59.63
C ILE A 940 -8.06 7.70 60.07
N THR A 941 -8.98 7.06 60.81
CA THR A 941 -8.81 5.66 61.24
C THR A 941 -8.88 4.69 60.07
N THR A 942 -9.74 4.96 59.10
CA THR A 942 -9.84 4.19 57.86
C THR A 942 -8.59 4.32 56.98
N LEU A 943 -8.03 5.53 56.84
CA LEU A 943 -6.76 5.73 56.14
C LEU A 943 -5.58 5.07 56.87
N LYS A 944 -5.54 5.07 58.20
CA LYS A 944 -4.52 4.36 59.00
C LYS A 944 -4.61 2.83 58.84
N GLU A 945 -5.81 2.24 58.82
CA GLU A 945 -6.00 0.81 58.52
C GLU A 945 -5.54 0.47 57.08
N GLU A 946 -5.76 1.39 56.13
CA GLU A 946 -5.34 1.24 54.72
C GLU A 946 -3.82 1.31 54.55
N LYS A 947 -3.16 2.24 55.26
CA LYS A 947 -1.70 2.34 55.38
C LYS A 947 -1.10 1.01 55.85
N THR A 948 -1.61 0.45 56.95
CA THR A 948 -1.12 -0.84 57.49
C THR A 948 -1.33 -2.00 56.51
N ARG A 949 -2.40 -1.97 55.70
CA ARG A 949 -2.60 -2.98 54.64
C ARG A 949 -1.59 -2.88 53.51
N LEU A 950 -1.28 -1.67 53.05
CA LEU A 950 -0.26 -1.44 52.02
C LEU A 950 1.14 -1.83 52.50
N GLU A 951 1.49 -1.50 53.75
CA GLU A 951 2.75 -1.95 54.36
C GLU A 951 2.85 -3.49 54.42
N ASN A 952 1.75 -4.17 54.76
CA ASN A 952 1.71 -5.63 54.77
C ASN A 952 1.74 -6.23 53.34
N ALA A 953 1.15 -5.56 52.35
CA ALA A 953 1.24 -5.96 50.95
C ALA A 953 2.67 -5.83 50.42
N ILE A 954 3.38 -4.74 50.75
CA ILE A 954 4.81 -4.55 50.43
C ILE A 954 5.63 -5.66 51.07
N LYS A 955 5.41 -5.98 52.36
CA LYS A 955 6.08 -7.10 53.04
C LYS A 955 5.78 -8.46 52.39
N SER A 956 4.57 -8.68 51.90
CA SER A 956 4.19 -9.90 51.18
C SER A 956 4.94 -10.02 49.84
N VAL A 957 4.98 -8.94 49.06
CA VAL A 957 5.73 -8.87 47.80
C VAL A 957 7.23 -9.06 48.02
N GLN A 958 7.79 -8.44 49.06
CA GLN A 958 9.16 -8.65 49.50
C GLN A 958 9.43 -10.11 49.90
N LYS A 959 8.50 -10.75 50.61
CA LYS A 959 8.62 -12.17 50.96
C LYS A 959 8.55 -13.08 49.74
N GLU A 960 7.69 -12.79 48.77
CA GLU A 960 7.60 -13.56 47.52
C GLU A 960 8.87 -13.47 46.67
N TYR A 961 9.52 -12.30 46.66
CA TYR A 961 10.79 -12.09 45.96
C TYR A 961 12.00 -12.63 46.72
N PHE A 962 12.26 -12.16 47.94
CA PHE A 962 13.49 -12.45 48.68
C PHE A 962 13.50 -13.83 49.35
N VAL A 963 12.35 -14.33 49.78
CA VAL A 963 12.26 -15.60 50.55
C VAL A 963 11.78 -16.75 49.66
N LEU A 964 10.65 -16.57 48.97
CA LEU A 964 10.04 -17.63 48.16
C LEU A 964 10.61 -17.72 46.74
N ARG A 965 11.35 -16.69 46.28
CA ARG A 965 11.93 -16.58 44.93
C ARG A 965 10.94 -16.86 43.79
N ARG A 966 9.67 -16.50 43.97
CA ARG A 966 8.59 -16.73 43.00
C ARG A 966 8.36 -15.56 42.05
N MET A 967 9.08 -14.46 42.24
CA MET A 967 8.88 -13.20 41.53
C MET A 967 10.18 -12.75 40.86
N ASN A 968 10.10 -12.15 39.68
CA ASN A 968 11.24 -11.60 38.96
C ASN A 968 11.58 -10.18 39.46
N ARG A 969 12.84 -9.77 39.31
CA ARG A 969 13.35 -8.48 39.83
C ARG A 969 12.60 -7.28 39.27
N SER A 970 12.35 -7.25 37.96
CA SER A 970 11.66 -6.12 37.31
C SER A 970 10.22 -5.97 37.79
N LEU A 971 9.49 -7.09 37.91
CA LEU A 971 8.13 -7.10 38.45
C LEU A 971 8.10 -6.69 39.92
N TYR A 972 9.06 -7.17 40.71
CA TYR A 972 9.23 -6.78 42.11
C TYR A 972 9.46 -5.27 42.24
N GLU A 973 10.40 -4.69 41.48
CA GLU A 973 10.71 -3.26 41.50
C GLU A 973 9.49 -2.42 41.15
N LYS A 974 8.77 -2.74 40.06
CA LYS A 974 7.56 -2.03 39.63
C LYS A 974 6.40 -2.13 40.62
N MET A 975 6.21 -3.31 41.24
CA MET A 975 5.17 -3.53 42.23
C MET A 975 5.47 -2.78 43.52
N VAL A 976 6.71 -2.81 44.00
CA VAL A 976 7.12 -2.07 45.18
C VAL A 976 7.02 -0.57 44.92
N GLU A 977 7.52 -0.07 43.79
CA GLU A 977 7.41 1.34 43.41
C GLU A 977 5.94 1.81 43.41
N THR A 978 5.05 1.04 42.78
CA THR A 978 3.62 1.37 42.74
C THR A 978 2.99 1.37 44.14
N LEU A 979 3.24 0.34 44.94
CA LEU A 979 2.70 0.23 46.30
C LEU A 979 3.24 1.33 47.22
N THR A 980 4.51 1.72 47.04
CA THR A 980 5.16 2.79 47.82
C THR A 980 4.61 4.16 47.41
N MET A 981 4.34 4.38 46.12
CA MET A 981 3.71 5.61 45.64
C MET A 981 2.29 5.79 46.20
N GLU A 982 1.48 4.71 46.22
CA GLU A 982 0.15 4.74 46.83
C GLU A 982 0.21 4.88 48.36
N LEU A 983 1.20 4.25 49.01
CA LEU A 983 1.43 4.42 50.45
C LEU A 983 1.76 5.89 50.79
N ASN A 984 2.65 6.51 50.02
CA ASN A 984 3.01 7.92 50.17
C ASN A 984 1.81 8.85 49.95
N GLU A 985 0.93 8.53 49.01
CA GLU A 985 -0.29 9.30 48.77
C GLU A 985 -1.29 9.18 49.93
N ILE A 986 -1.41 7.99 50.54
CA ILE A 986 -2.25 7.79 51.73
C ILE A 986 -1.64 8.45 52.96
N GLU A 987 -0.31 8.39 53.15
CA GLU A 987 0.38 9.10 54.23
C GLU A 987 0.16 10.61 54.15
N ARG A 988 0.27 11.22 52.95
CA ARG A 988 -0.05 12.64 52.73
C ARG A 988 -1.50 13.03 52.99
N ARG A 989 -2.43 12.07 52.96
CA ARG A 989 -3.85 12.31 53.27
C ARG A 989 -4.17 12.07 54.75
N ILE A 990 -3.24 11.44 55.50
CA ILE A 990 -3.34 11.22 56.95
C ILE A 990 -2.70 12.38 57.73
N GLU A 991 -1.58 12.91 57.22
CA GLU A 991 -0.97 14.19 57.65
C GLU A 991 -1.89 15.37 57.32
#